data_AF-A0A8J6L2T4-F1
#
_entry.id   AF-A0A8J6L2T4-F1
#
_cell.length_a   1.000
_cell.length_b   1.000
_cell.length_c   1.000
_cell.angle_alpha   90.00
_cell.angle_beta   90.00
_cell.angle_gamma   90.00
#
_symmetry.space_group_name_H-M   'P 1'
#
loop_
_entity.id
_entity.type
_entity.pdbx_description
1 polymer ?
#
loop_
_entity_poly.entity_id
_entity_poly.type
_entity_poly.pdbx_seq_one_letter_code
_entity_poly.pdbx_strand_id
1 'polypeptide(L)'
;MVENFDEYPDRIAQTFANKTVLLTGGTGFVGKVLLEKLLRSCPAVGKVYVLVRSKKEKEPHLRLKEVFKDPIFDSLKKQQDLEVFSKVEAVSGDVSAPNLSLSHYDCGRICAEVEIIYHCAALVRFDIPLRDAVFTNVRGTKLMLELAKKCKKLLIFNHVSTAYCHLDQKVLHERTYPPPTDPDGIIKICECMDNDIVESIKNKLLDQFPNCYPFTKALSEGLVSREMEALPVVIFRPSVVVPIWREPMPGYTDNINGPTGLLIGAAKGVVRSMYCKGDGYLDYIPADIVANGLLFTTYDYLNHKGERRVYNAVSSKEYQITFNEVIEMGKTVVATDLPFNMILWYPGGSLTQSRLKHFVSVVLFQLFPALFVDWLLIFLRQKPFLMKVQKRILSAYKLCEYYVNRNWDFNNDNTLKAIQKLNPRERRTYKLDGTGGNFREYFTNCVHSARLYLVKEGDDQIPAAKRQMKVMWFVDWFFKILIVTALAYFVWNKVSIAFQADCEDLLQKFKQLQNCSFATFVEVWKQTCFISVFEGQQYILMLQTFLENCFFIAKKFLFSTDPYIQTGGVYILYALYYKQPIKEWVKIRLTRAEADKMVEIVEVHKSYNSLDLVFIYHKMRKDGAFQYCALVQPVGLEARFLRRYDLSNEELQRTSSTNDPLRKFKELMEEDPDLVQLEETDEEYQKLVNKYKVKNEKLFVFPTQIGQELKRAYSNVFNIDLEDDEERARLKEVKSRAMSNMNATYRGEKAVLTAASLEAPSTSK
;
A
#
# COMPACT_ATOMS: atom_id res chain seq x y z
N MET A 1 25.07 -25.56 41.53
CA MET A 1 26.21 -26.23 40.87
C MET A 1 26.28 -25.68 39.45
N VAL A 2 27.40 -25.04 39.07
CA VAL A 2 27.62 -24.59 37.68
C VAL A 2 28.07 -25.83 36.92
N GLU A 3 27.27 -26.31 35.96
CA GLU A 3 27.64 -27.45 35.12
C GLU A 3 28.92 -27.13 34.34
N ASN A 4 29.95 -27.96 34.49
CA ASN A 4 31.18 -27.84 33.73
C ASN A 4 31.00 -28.48 32.35
N PHE A 5 30.53 -27.68 31.39
CA PHE A 5 30.23 -28.17 30.04
C PHE A 5 31.47 -28.68 29.27
N ASP A 6 32.69 -28.30 29.67
CA ASP A 6 33.90 -28.67 28.95
C ASP A 6 34.29 -30.15 29.09
N GLU A 7 33.67 -30.88 30.03
CA GLU A 7 33.83 -32.32 30.21
C GLU A 7 33.22 -33.14 29.06
N TYR A 8 32.25 -32.58 28.33
CA TYR A 8 31.66 -33.24 27.17
C TYR A 8 32.53 -33.04 25.91
N PRO A 9 32.66 -34.05 25.04
CA PRO A 9 33.39 -33.91 23.78
C PRO A 9 32.65 -32.99 22.81
N ASP A 10 33.37 -32.20 22.01
CA ASP A 10 32.80 -31.47 20.88
C ASP A 10 32.95 -32.30 19.60
N ARG A 11 31.97 -33.16 19.31
CA ARG A 11 32.06 -34.09 18.18
C ARG A 11 31.84 -33.38 16.84
N ILE A 12 31.13 -32.25 16.84
CA ILE A 12 30.96 -31.41 15.66
C ILE A 12 32.32 -30.83 15.27
N ALA A 13 33.04 -30.19 16.20
CA ALA A 13 34.37 -29.66 15.92
C ALA A 13 35.37 -30.74 15.45
N GLN A 14 35.32 -31.92 16.07
CA GLN A 14 36.15 -33.08 15.67
C GLN A 14 35.88 -33.53 14.22
N THR A 15 34.65 -33.39 13.72
CA THR A 15 34.29 -33.75 12.34
C THR A 15 35.06 -32.92 11.30
N PHE A 16 35.43 -31.68 11.65
CA PHE A 16 36.17 -30.78 10.78
C PHE A 16 37.69 -30.83 11.00
N ALA A 17 38.18 -31.58 12.00
CA ALA A 17 39.59 -31.63 12.33
C ALA A 17 40.43 -32.15 11.14
N ASN A 18 41.44 -31.38 10.75
CA ASN A 18 42.33 -31.62 9.60
C ASN A 18 41.61 -31.77 8.25
N LYS A 19 40.35 -31.34 8.15
CA LYS A 19 39.57 -31.41 6.90
C LYS A 19 39.81 -30.20 6.02
N THR A 20 39.69 -30.43 4.71
CA THR A 20 39.71 -29.37 3.69
C THR A 20 38.29 -29.04 3.24
N VAL A 21 37.88 -27.79 3.42
CA VAL A 21 36.53 -27.29 3.13
C VAL A 21 36.56 -26.38 1.91
N LEU A 22 35.61 -26.52 1.00
CA LEU A 22 35.33 -25.54 -0.07
C LEU A 22 34.01 -24.80 0.23
N LEU A 23 34.07 -23.49 0.33
CA LEU A 23 32.92 -22.61 0.56
C LEU A 23 32.67 -21.73 -0.66
N THR A 24 31.53 -21.93 -1.31
CA THR A 24 31.02 -20.95 -2.30
C THR A 24 30.09 -19.95 -1.62
N GLY A 25 30.07 -18.70 -2.08
CA GLY A 25 29.26 -17.66 -1.45
C GLY A 25 29.82 -17.15 -0.13
N GLY A 26 31.07 -17.45 0.21
CA GLY A 26 31.74 -17.02 1.46
C GLY A 26 31.90 -15.50 1.62
N THR A 27 31.68 -14.72 0.55
CA THR A 27 31.65 -13.25 0.61
C THR A 27 30.27 -12.67 0.92
N GLY A 28 29.21 -13.48 0.89
CA GLY A 28 27.84 -13.08 1.22
C GLY A 28 27.52 -13.30 2.70
N PHE A 29 26.37 -12.79 3.15
CA PHE A 29 25.98 -12.77 4.57
C PHE A 29 26.11 -14.14 5.27
N VAL A 30 25.33 -15.14 4.85
CA VAL A 30 25.36 -16.49 5.44
C VAL A 30 26.73 -17.14 5.33
N GLY A 31 27.42 -16.95 4.19
CA GLY A 31 28.76 -17.50 3.98
C GLY A 31 29.79 -16.92 4.94
N LYS A 32 29.73 -15.60 5.24
CA LYS A 32 30.60 -14.97 6.23
C LYS A 32 30.31 -15.48 7.64
N VAL A 33 29.05 -15.60 8.02
CA VAL A 33 28.66 -16.15 9.34
C VAL A 33 29.15 -17.60 9.49
N LEU A 34 28.98 -18.43 8.45
CA LEU A 34 29.48 -19.81 8.44
C LEU A 34 31.01 -19.86 8.52
N LEU A 35 31.72 -19.03 7.75
CA LEU A 35 33.18 -18.98 7.78
C LEU A 35 33.71 -18.56 9.16
N GLU A 36 33.12 -17.51 9.76
CA GLU A 36 33.45 -17.09 11.12
C GLU A 36 33.20 -18.22 12.12
N LYS A 37 32.02 -18.85 12.08
CA LYS A 37 31.65 -19.92 13.00
C LYS A 37 32.56 -21.13 12.86
N LEU A 38 32.90 -21.53 11.64
CA LEU A 38 33.81 -22.65 11.36
C LEU A 38 35.20 -22.37 11.96
N LEU A 39 35.78 -21.19 11.73
CA LEU A 39 37.11 -20.85 12.25
C LEU A 39 37.12 -20.71 13.78
N ARG A 40 36.06 -20.13 14.36
CA ARG A 40 35.95 -19.92 15.80
C ARG A 40 35.70 -21.21 16.57
N SER A 41 34.75 -22.04 16.10
CA SER A 41 34.30 -23.23 16.83
C SER A 41 34.99 -24.53 16.40
N CYS A 42 35.59 -24.57 15.21
CA CYS A 42 36.34 -25.72 14.71
C CYS A 42 37.81 -25.34 14.41
N PRO A 43 38.59 -24.89 15.40
CA PRO A 43 39.95 -24.36 15.17
C PRO A 43 40.91 -25.40 14.56
N ALA A 44 40.64 -26.69 14.73
CA ALA A 44 41.43 -27.77 14.14
C ALA A 44 41.16 -27.99 12.64
N VAL A 45 40.29 -27.19 11.99
CA VAL A 45 40.08 -27.27 10.53
C VAL A 45 41.42 -27.10 9.80
N GLY A 46 41.66 -27.94 8.79
CA GLY A 46 42.94 -27.97 8.09
C GLY A 46 43.09 -26.78 7.14
N LYS A 47 42.18 -26.68 6.17
CA LYS A 47 42.19 -25.62 5.15
C LYS A 47 40.78 -25.29 4.68
N VAL A 48 40.53 -24.02 4.37
CA VAL A 48 39.25 -23.53 3.85
C VAL A 48 39.48 -22.77 2.55
N TYR A 49 39.09 -23.36 1.43
CA TYR A 49 38.99 -22.67 0.15
C TYR A 49 37.72 -21.84 0.08
N VAL A 50 37.84 -20.55 -0.24
CA VAL A 50 36.69 -19.67 -0.47
C VAL A 50 36.67 -19.28 -1.93
N LEU A 51 35.60 -19.65 -2.65
CA LEU A 51 35.42 -19.26 -4.04
C LEU A 51 35.02 -17.78 -4.11
N VAL A 52 35.88 -16.96 -4.69
CA VAL A 52 35.72 -15.50 -4.79
C VAL A 52 35.71 -15.08 -6.25
N ARG A 53 34.65 -14.38 -6.64
CA ARG A 53 34.53 -13.78 -7.98
C ARG A 53 35.56 -12.68 -8.19
N SER A 54 36.28 -12.72 -9.30
CA SER A 54 37.09 -11.61 -9.78
C SER A 54 36.20 -10.44 -10.18
N LYS A 55 36.55 -9.23 -9.75
CA LYS A 55 35.94 -7.98 -10.24
C LYS A 55 37.03 -7.16 -10.92
N LYS A 56 36.66 -6.36 -11.93
CA LYS A 56 37.56 -5.57 -12.80
C LYS A 56 38.61 -4.68 -12.08
N GLU A 57 38.58 -4.58 -10.75
CA GLU A 57 39.45 -3.70 -9.97
C GLU A 57 40.12 -4.38 -8.75
N LYS A 58 39.86 -5.66 -8.45
CA LYS A 58 40.44 -6.32 -7.25
C LYS A 58 40.67 -7.82 -7.44
N GLU A 59 41.89 -8.23 -7.13
CA GLU A 59 42.29 -9.63 -7.03
C GLU A 59 41.49 -10.40 -5.94
N PRO A 60 41.18 -11.69 -6.15
CA PRO A 60 40.41 -12.52 -5.19
C PRO A 60 40.96 -12.51 -3.76
N HIS A 61 42.29 -12.56 -3.60
CA HIS A 61 42.94 -12.54 -2.28
C HIS A 61 42.74 -11.21 -1.53
N LEU A 62 42.75 -10.07 -2.24
CA LEU A 62 42.46 -8.76 -1.64
C LEU A 62 41.01 -8.68 -1.19
N ARG A 63 40.08 -9.20 -1.99
CA ARG A 63 38.66 -9.27 -1.62
C ARG A 63 38.43 -10.13 -0.37
N LEU A 64 39.13 -11.26 -0.25
CA LEU A 64 39.06 -12.08 0.97
C LEU A 64 39.60 -11.32 2.19
N LYS A 65 40.72 -10.60 2.06
CA LYS A 65 41.24 -9.72 3.13
C LYS A 65 40.22 -8.65 3.54
N GLU A 66 39.45 -8.11 2.60
CA GLU A 66 38.36 -7.16 2.90
C GLU A 66 37.21 -7.81 3.67
N VAL A 67 36.87 -9.07 3.37
CA VAL A 67 35.88 -9.82 4.15
C VAL A 67 36.30 -9.92 5.61
N PHE A 68 37.57 -10.16 5.90
CA PHE A 68 38.06 -10.21 7.28
C PHE A 68 38.10 -8.86 7.99
N LYS A 69 37.96 -7.72 7.28
CA LYS A 69 37.79 -6.40 7.92
C LYS A 69 36.37 -6.18 8.44
N ASP A 70 35.43 -7.03 8.07
CA ASP A 70 34.05 -6.97 8.52
C ASP A 70 33.97 -7.16 10.06
N PRO A 71 33.14 -6.37 10.78
CA PRO A 71 33.02 -6.43 12.24
C PRO A 71 32.69 -7.82 12.79
N ILE A 72 32.04 -8.68 12.01
CA ILE A 72 31.69 -10.04 12.45
C ILE A 72 32.94 -10.86 12.84
N PHE A 73 34.11 -10.58 12.26
CA PHE A 73 35.36 -11.28 12.57
C PHE A 73 36.13 -10.66 13.75
N ASP A 74 35.67 -9.57 14.35
CA ASP A 74 36.42 -8.87 15.40
C ASP A 74 36.56 -9.70 16.69
N SER A 75 35.55 -10.50 17.02
CA SER A 75 35.62 -11.46 18.13
C SER A 75 36.71 -12.51 17.88
N LEU A 76 36.81 -13.04 16.66
CA LEU A 76 37.83 -14.01 16.28
C LEU A 76 39.25 -13.42 16.36
N LYS A 77 39.44 -12.18 15.88
CA LYS A 77 40.73 -11.46 15.98
C LYS A 77 41.19 -11.21 17.42
N LYS A 78 40.25 -11.14 18.37
CA LYS A 78 40.55 -10.94 19.80
C LYS A 78 40.81 -12.24 20.55
N GLN A 79 40.18 -13.34 20.12
CA GLN A 79 40.15 -14.61 20.86
C GLN A 79 41.18 -15.64 20.38
N GLN A 80 41.60 -15.59 19.12
CA GLN A 80 42.54 -16.54 18.53
C GLN A 80 43.74 -15.82 17.92
N ASP A 81 44.81 -16.58 17.68
CA ASP A 81 45.93 -16.10 16.89
C ASP A 81 45.47 -15.76 15.48
N LEU A 82 46.01 -14.68 14.91
CA LEU A 82 45.75 -14.25 13.54
C LEU A 82 46.15 -15.34 12.52
N GLU A 83 46.95 -16.32 12.95
CA GLU A 83 47.24 -17.53 12.20
C GLU A 83 45.99 -18.32 11.75
N VAL A 84 44.83 -18.22 12.43
CA VAL A 84 43.63 -18.93 11.97
C VAL A 84 43.19 -18.49 10.56
N PHE A 85 43.44 -17.23 10.20
CA PHE A 85 43.13 -16.70 8.87
C PHE A 85 44.07 -17.25 7.79
N SER A 86 45.26 -17.75 8.15
CA SER A 86 46.19 -18.39 7.20
C SER A 86 45.65 -19.70 6.63
N LYS A 87 44.69 -20.32 7.32
CA LYS A 87 43.97 -21.53 6.86
C LYS A 87 42.99 -21.24 5.74
N VAL A 88 42.66 -19.97 5.48
CA VAL A 88 41.67 -19.57 4.48
C VAL A 88 42.36 -19.10 3.21
N GLU A 89 42.09 -19.77 2.11
CA GLU A 89 42.67 -19.46 0.81
C GLU A 89 41.59 -19.04 -0.19
N ALA A 90 41.78 -17.89 -0.84
CA ALA A 90 40.87 -17.42 -1.89
C ALA A 90 41.14 -18.15 -3.20
N VAL A 91 40.11 -18.75 -3.78
CA VAL A 91 40.16 -19.33 -5.13
C VAL A 91 39.37 -18.44 -6.08
N SER A 92 39.98 -18.05 -7.19
CA SER A 92 39.30 -17.30 -8.24
C SER A 92 38.25 -18.17 -8.92
N GLY A 93 36.98 -17.74 -8.89
CA GLY A 93 35.94 -18.41 -9.67
C GLY A 93 34.56 -17.78 -9.55
N ASP A 94 33.69 -18.15 -10.48
CA ASP A 94 32.32 -17.67 -10.59
C ASP A 94 31.39 -18.84 -10.94
N VAL A 95 30.47 -19.16 -10.02
CA VAL A 95 29.50 -20.24 -10.23
C VAL A 95 28.57 -20.00 -11.41
N SER A 96 28.38 -18.74 -11.82
CA SER A 96 27.57 -18.41 -12.98
C SER A 96 28.30 -18.63 -14.31
N ALA A 97 29.63 -18.75 -14.31
CA ALA A 97 30.43 -18.88 -15.52
C ALA A 97 30.62 -20.37 -15.92
N PRO A 98 30.82 -20.66 -17.22
CA PRO A 98 31.23 -21.99 -17.66
C PRO A 98 32.47 -22.49 -16.92
N ASN A 99 32.50 -23.78 -16.57
CA ASN A 99 33.58 -24.40 -15.79
C ASN A 99 33.91 -23.66 -14.48
N LEU A 100 32.93 -22.94 -13.92
CA LEU A 100 33.07 -22.13 -12.69
C LEU A 100 34.15 -21.04 -12.80
N SER A 101 34.64 -20.73 -14.01
CA SER A 101 35.80 -19.87 -14.26
C SER A 101 37.05 -20.27 -13.45
N LEU A 102 37.19 -21.56 -13.10
CA LEU A 102 38.36 -22.06 -12.37
C LEU A 102 39.54 -22.25 -13.33
N SER A 103 40.75 -21.94 -12.85
CA SER A 103 41.97 -22.34 -13.54
C SER A 103 42.13 -23.87 -13.49
N HIS A 104 42.83 -24.46 -14.46
CA HIS A 104 43.13 -25.90 -14.42
C HIS A 104 43.91 -26.28 -13.15
N TYR A 105 44.78 -25.38 -12.69
CA TYR A 105 45.55 -25.56 -11.46
C TYR A 105 44.63 -25.63 -10.23
N ASP A 106 43.76 -24.64 -10.04
CA ASP A 106 42.85 -24.58 -8.89
C ASP A 106 41.82 -25.72 -8.91
N CYS A 107 41.29 -26.05 -10.09
CA CYS A 107 40.40 -27.18 -10.27
C CYS A 107 41.09 -28.49 -9.85
N GLY A 108 42.35 -28.71 -10.26
CA GLY A 108 43.13 -29.88 -9.87
C GLY A 108 43.36 -29.97 -8.36
N ARG A 109 43.72 -28.85 -7.72
CA ARG A 109 43.90 -28.78 -6.26
C ARG A 109 42.61 -29.07 -5.50
N ILE A 110 41.52 -28.42 -5.89
CA ILE A 110 40.20 -28.65 -5.30
C ILE A 110 39.81 -30.12 -5.40
N CYS A 111 39.94 -30.72 -6.60
CA CYS A 111 39.60 -32.12 -6.81
C CYS A 111 40.48 -33.10 -6.03
N ALA A 112 41.72 -32.73 -5.69
CA ALA A 112 42.65 -33.58 -4.96
C ALA A 112 42.51 -33.48 -3.43
N GLU A 113 42.18 -32.29 -2.92
CA GLU A 113 42.26 -31.96 -1.50
C GLU A 113 40.90 -31.87 -0.79
N VAL A 114 39.85 -31.37 -1.47
CA VAL A 114 38.58 -31.02 -0.82
C VAL A 114 37.79 -32.25 -0.37
N GLU A 115 37.35 -32.20 0.88
CA GLU A 115 36.55 -33.24 1.54
C GLU A 115 35.12 -32.78 1.82
N ILE A 116 34.91 -31.50 2.12
CA ILE A 116 33.60 -30.95 2.50
C ILE A 116 33.29 -29.76 1.60
N ILE A 117 32.15 -29.77 0.92
CA ILE A 117 31.70 -28.64 0.10
C ILE A 117 30.47 -28.00 0.74
N TYR A 118 30.51 -26.68 0.93
CA TYR A 118 29.35 -25.85 1.26
C TYR A 118 28.98 -24.98 0.05
N HIS A 119 27.87 -25.32 -0.60
CA HIS A 119 27.33 -24.56 -1.71
C HIS A 119 26.30 -23.53 -1.25
N CYS A 120 26.78 -22.37 -0.78
CA CYS A 120 25.93 -21.25 -0.33
C CYS A 120 25.74 -20.15 -1.39
N ALA A 121 26.45 -20.22 -2.53
CA ALA A 121 26.36 -19.19 -3.56
C ALA A 121 24.97 -19.18 -4.23
N ALA A 122 24.28 -18.05 -4.17
CA ALA A 122 23.01 -17.84 -4.87
C ALA A 122 22.73 -16.35 -5.11
N LEU A 123 21.92 -16.06 -6.12
CA LEU A 123 21.22 -14.79 -6.29
C LEU A 123 19.87 -14.86 -5.57
N VAL A 124 19.73 -14.04 -4.53
CA VAL A 124 18.57 -14.04 -3.60
C VAL A 124 17.61 -12.86 -3.80
N ARG A 125 17.91 -11.93 -4.71
CA ARG A 125 17.04 -10.79 -4.96
C ARG A 125 15.92 -11.17 -5.92
N PHE A 126 14.71 -10.70 -5.62
CA PHE A 126 13.50 -11.01 -6.38
C PHE A 126 13.36 -10.22 -7.70
N ASP A 127 14.16 -9.19 -7.90
CA ASP A 127 14.11 -8.27 -9.05
C ASP A 127 15.19 -8.55 -10.12
N ILE A 128 15.85 -9.70 -10.05
CA ILE A 128 16.91 -10.10 -10.98
C ILE A 128 16.31 -10.73 -12.25
N PRO A 129 16.90 -10.49 -13.45
CA PRO A 129 16.51 -11.16 -14.69
C PRO A 129 16.55 -12.69 -14.56
N LEU A 130 15.64 -13.38 -15.24
CA LEU A 130 15.54 -14.85 -15.11
C LEU A 130 16.86 -15.56 -15.50
N ARG A 131 17.52 -15.11 -16.57
CA ARG A 131 18.77 -15.70 -17.06
C ARG A 131 19.87 -15.71 -16.01
N ASP A 132 20.09 -14.58 -15.33
CA ASP A 132 21.12 -14.44 -14.31
C ASP A 132 20.83 -15.36 -13.11
N ALA A 133 19.56 -15.44 -12.70
CA ALA A 133 19.11 -16.33 -11.65
C ALA A 133 19.32 -17.80 -12.02
N VAL A 134 18.99 -18.21 -13.25
CA VAL A 134 19.21 -19.58 -13.76
C VAL A 134 20.70 -19.91 -13.82
N PHE A 135 21.53 -19.02 -14.38
CA PHE A 135 22.97 -19.27 -14.49
C PHE A 135 23.65 -19.40 -13.14
N THR A 136 23.27 -18.60 -12.15
CA THR A 136 23.88 -18.67 -10.82
C THR A 136 23.32 -19.82 -10.00
N ASN A 137 21.99 -19.91 -9.88
CA ASN A 137 21.35 -20.80 -8.92
C ASN A 137 21.12 -22.21 -9.47
N VAL A 138 20.99 -22.40 -10.79
CA VAL A 138 20.66 -23.70 -11.39
C VAL A 138 21.88 -24.28 -12.10
N ARG A 139 22.39 -23.59 -13.12
CA ARG A 139 23.61 -24.02 -13.83
C ARG A 139 24.82 -24.04 -12.90
N GLY A 140 24.98 -23.04 -12.05
CA GLY A 140 26.06 -23.01 -11.07
C GLY A 140 26.02 -24.19 -10.11
N THR A 141 24.83 -24.60 -9.65
CA THR A 141 24.69 -25.82 -8.84
C THR A 141 25.03 -27.07 -9.64
N LYS A 142 24.59 -27.18 -10.91
CA LYS A 142 24.98 -28.28 -11.80
C LYS A 142 26.50 -28.42 -11.92
N LEU A 143 27.19 -27.32 -12.23
CA LEU A 143 28.64 -27.29 -12.38
C LEU A 143 29.38 -27.60 -11.07
N MET A 144 28.83 -27.17 -9.93
CA MET A 144 29.38 -27.52 -8.61
C MET A 144 29.21 -29.01 -8.28
N LEU A 145 28.09 -29.64 -8.67
CA LEU A 145 27.89 -31.09 -8.56
C LEU A 145 28.88 -31.84 -9.47
N GLU A 146 29.07 -31.38 -10.71
CA GLU A 146 30.07 -31.96 -11.63
C GLU A 146 31.51 -31.82 -11.09
N LEU A 147 31.85 -30.71 -10.43
CA LEU A 147 33.12 -30.56 -9.73
C LEU A 147 33.22 -31.53 -8.55
N ALA A 148 32.14 -31.68 -7.76
CA ALA A 148 32.10 -32.59 -6.62
C ALA A 148 32.35 -34.05 -7.04
N LYS A 149 31.82 -34.49 -8.20
CA LYS A 149 32.12 -35.83 -8.77
C LYS A 149 33.61 -36.06 -9.05
N LYS A 150 34.36 -34.99 -9.33
CA LYS A 150 35.80 -35.06 -9.61
C LYS A 150 36.64 -35.05 -8.32
N CYS A 151 36.05 -34.69 -7.18
CA CYS A 151 36.75 -34.64 -5.89
C CYS A 151 37.00 -36.05 -5.33
N LYS A 152 38.28 -36.44 -5.25
CA LYS A 152 38.69 -37.81 -4.86
C LYS A 152 38.45 -38.15 -3.40
N LYS A 153 38.35 -37.14 -2.54
CA LYS A 153 38.21 -37.29 -1.08
C LYS A 153 36.87 -36.77 -0.56
N LEU A 154 35.90 -36.53 -1.43
CA LEU A 154 34.63 -35.92 -1.04
C LEU A 154 33.91 -36.79 0.00
N LEU A 155 33.67 -36.21 1.17
CA LEU A 155 32.88 -36.79 2.25
C LEU A 155 31.43 -36.30 2.20
N ILE A 156 31.22 -35.03 1.84
CA ILE A 156 29.88 -34.43 1.77
C ILE A 156 29.83 -33.19 0.89
N PHE A 157 28.71 -33.03 0.18
CA PHE A 157 28.28 -31.81 -0.50
C PHE A 157 27.01 -31.27 0.16
N ASN A 158 27.11 -30.11 0.79
CA ASN A 158 26.00 -29.41 1.43
C ASN A 158 25.42 -28.37 0.46
N HIS A 159 24.22 -28.61 -0.05
CA HIS A 159 23.46 -27.66 -0.87
C HIS A 159 22.57 -26.79 0.00
N VAL A 160 22.74 -25.47 -0.06
CA VAL A 160 21.85 -24.53 0.63
C VAL A 160 20.71 -24.11 -0.29
N SER A 161 19.52 -24.61 0.02
CA SER A 161 18.26 -24.29 -0.67
C SER A 161 17.46 -23.23 0.13
N THR A 162 16.14 -23.34 0.15
CA THR A 162 15.25 -22.52 0.98
C THR A 162 13.97 -23.30 1.30
N ALA A 163 13.37 -23.08 2.47
CA ALA A 163 12.07 -23.64 2.81
C ALA A 163 10.96 -23.17 1.86
N TYR A 164 11.15 -22.04 1.16
CA TYR A 164 10.16 -21.48 0.23
C TYR A 164 10.33 -21.98 -1.22
N CYS A 165 11.01 -23.10 -1.46
CA CYS A 165 11.28 -23.57 -2.82
C CYS A 165 10.09 -24.32 -3.48
N HIS A 166 9.25 -25.01 -2.72
CA HIS A 166 8.06 -25.72 -3.25
C HIS A 166 6.78 -25.07 -2.69
N LEU A 167 6.43 -23.90 -3.24
CA LEU A 167 5.33 -23.05 -2.76
C LEU A 167 3.93 -23.64 -2.99
N ASP A 168 3.83 -24.66 -3.84
CA ASP A 168 2.65 -25.48 -4.09
C ASP A 168 2.33 -26.43 -2.92
N GLN A 169 3.33 -26.77 -2.11
CA GLN A 169 3.18 -27.64 -0.95
C GLN A 169 2.70 -26.83 0.26
N LYS A 170 1.48 -27.11 0.75
CA LYS A 170 0.98 -26.48 2.00
C LYS A 170 1.86 -26.80 3.21
N VAL A 171 2.32 -28.06 3.28
CA VAL A 171 3.25 -28.55 4.29
C VAL A 171 4.49 -29.07 3.58
N LEU A 172 5.64 -28.42 3.80
CA LEU A 172 6.91 -28.92 3.26
C LEU A 172 7.56 -29.89 4.23
N HIS A 173 7.77 -31.13 3.78
CA HIS A 173 8.43 -32.18 4.57
C HIS A 173 9.92 -32.28 4.23
N GLU A 174 10.67 -32.93 5.13
CA GLU A 174 12.11 -33.21 4.99
C GLU A 174 12.37 -34.36 4.01
N ARG A 175 11.95 -34.16 2.76
CA ARG A 175 12.15 -35.06 1.62
C ARG A 175 12.43 -34.27 0.35
N THR A 176 12.91 -34.96 -0.68
CA THR A 176 13.05 -34.38 -2.02
C THR A 176 11.68 -34.30 -2.70
N TYR A 177 11.57 -33.36 -3.64
CA TYR A 177 10.39 -33.13 -4.46
C TYR A 177 10.83 -33.01 -5.92
N PRO A 178 9.99 -33.42 -6.88
CA PRO A 178 10.30 -33.24 -8.29
C PRO A 178 10.44 -31.74 -8.60
N PRO A 179 11.38 -31.35 -9.50
CA PRO A 179 11.48 -29.96 -9.92
C PRO A 179 10.21 -29.56 -10.70
N PRO A 180 9.84 -28.26 -10.69
CA PRO A 180 8.62 -27.78 -11.36
C PRO A 180 8.66 -27.95 -12.89
N THR A 181 9.85 -28.02 -13.47
CA THR A 181 10.10 -28.31 -14.89
C THR A 181 11.50 -28.89 -15.04
N ASP A 182 11.88 -29.32 -16.24
CA ASP A 182 13.22 -29.86 -16.49
C ASP A 182 14.31 -28.78 -16.32
N PRO A 183 15.23 -28.92 -15.35
CA PRO A 183 16.28 -27.93 -15.11
C PRO A 183 17.23 -27.76 -16.31
N ASP A 184 17.54 -28.84 -17.01
CA ASP A 184 18.45 -28.82 -18.17
C ASP A 184 17.83 -28.07 -19.36
N GLY A 185 16.54 -28.27 -19.62
CA GLY A 185 15.78 -27.50 -20.59
C GLY A 185 15.79 -26.00 -20.30
N ILE A 186 15.59 -25.60 -19.04
CA ILE A 186 15.64 -24.18 -18.64
C ILE A 186 17.04 -23.59 -18.81
N ILE A 187 18.09 -24.32 -18.43
CA ILE A 187 19.48 -23.90 -18.67
C ILE A 187 19.69 -23.66 -20.18
N LYS A 188 19.29 -24.62 -21.02
CA LYS A 188 19.46 -24.53 -22.47
C LYS A 188 18.70 -23.36 -23.09
N ILE A 189 17.47 -23.09 -22.64
CA ILE A 189 16.71 -21.90 -23.06
C ILE A 189 17.50 -20.63 -22.75
N CYS A 190 18.01 -20.49 -21.52
CA CYS A 190 18.80 -19.34 -21.10
C CYS A 190 20.16 -19.24 -21.80
N GLU A 191 20.74 -20.34 -22.30
CA GLU A 191 21.99 -20.35 -23.06
C GLU A 191 21.78 -19.97 -24.52
N CYS A 192 20.71 -20.47 -25.15
CA CYS A 192 20.46 -20.32 -26.58
C CYS A 192 19.67 -19.05 -26.96
N MET A 193 18.89 -18.49 -26.04
CA MET A 193 18.05 -17.32 -26.32
C MET A 193 18.65 -16.02 -25.80
N ASP A 194 18.31 -14.91 -26.46
CA ASP A 194 18.66 -13.56 -26.00
C ASP A 194 17.91 -13.17 -24.72
N ASN A 195 18.52 -12.28 -23.93
CA ASN A 195 17.97 -11.83 -22.65
C ASN A 195 16.54 -11.28 -22.78
N ASP A 196 16.28 -10.48 -23.80
CA ASP A 196 14.99 -9.84 -24.01
C ASP A 196 13.89 -10.86 -24.31
N ILE A 197 14.24 -11.91 -25.07
CA ILE A 197 13.32 -13.02 -25.36
C ILE A 197 13.04 -13.80 -24.08
N VAL A 198 14.07 -14.17 -23.32
CA VAL A 198 13.93 -14.90 -22.04
C VAL A 198 13.04 -14.11 -21.08
N GLU A 199 13.22 -12.80 -20.97
CA GLU A 199 12.43 -11.96 -20.09
C GLU A 199 10.98 -11.82 -20.59
N SER A 200 10.74 -11.82 -21.92
CA SER A 200 9.39 -11.79 -22.49
C SER A 200 8.57 -13.06 -22.19
N ILE A 201 9.23 -14.22 -22.09
CA ILE A 201 8.59 -15.51 -21.77
C ILE A 201 8.67 -15.87 -20.28
N LYS A 202 9.38 -15.09 -19.46
CA LYS A 202 9.62 -15.34 -18.03
C LYS A 202 8.37 -15.72 -17.26
N ASN A 203 7.29 -14.96 -17.40
CA ASN A 203 6.06 -15.21 -16.65
C ASN A 203 5.43 -16.57 -17.01
N LYS A 204 5.61 -17.05 -18.24
CA LYS A 204 5.17 -18.39 -18.64
C LYS A 204 6.08 -19.49 -18.08
N LEU A 205 7.39 -19.22 -17.95
CA LEU A 205 8.35 -20.17 -17.38
C LEU A 205 8.22 -20.28 -15.85
N LEU A 206 7.95 -19.17 -15.16
CA LEU A 206 7.72 -19.17 -13.72
C LEU A 206 6.39 -19.81 -13.35
N ASP A 207 5.40 -19.80 -14.24
CA ASP A 207 4.05 -20.32 -14.01
C ASP A 207 3.44 -19.81 -12.68
N GLN A 208 3.39 -20.64 -11.64
CA GLN A 208 2.81 -20.30 -10.33
C GLN A 208 3.78 -19.60 -9.37
N PHE A 209 5.08 -19.54 -9.71
CA PHE A 209 6.08 -18.95 -8.84
C PHE A 209 6.01 -17.41 -8.85
N PRO A 210 6.01 -16.75 -7.68
CA PRO A 210 5.89 -15.28 -7.61
C PRO A 210 7.11 -14.52 -8.12
N ASN A 211 8.27 -15.17 -8.15
CA ASN A 211 9.53 -14.59 -8.61
C ASN A 211 10.57 -15.70 -8.91
N CYS A 212 11.72 -15.32 -9.47
CA CYS A 212 12.77 -16.25 -9.92
C CYS A 212 13.44 -17.05 -8.79
N TYR A 213 13.45 -16.53 -7.56
CA TYR A 213 14.23 -17.13 -6.46
C TYR A 213 13.72 -18.52 -6.05
N PRO A 214 12.46 -18.71 -5.61
CA PRO A 214 11.94 -20.02 -5.24
C PRO A 214 11.95 -20.99 -6.43
N PHE A 215 11.63 -20.50 -7.64
CA PHE A 215 11.67 -21.28 -8.88
C PHE A 215 13.05 -21.90 -9.14
N THR A 216 14.10 -21.07 -9.13
CA THR A 216 15.48 -21.54 -9.37
C THR A 216 16.02 -22.40 -8.23
N LYS A 217 15.56 -22.19 -6.98
CA LYS A 217 15.89 -23.09 -5.87
C LYS A 217 15.21 -24.45 -6.01
N ALA A 218 13.97 -24.51 -6.48
CA ALA A 218 13.29 -25.77 -6.78
C ALA A 218 13.98 -26.55 -7.92
N LEU A 219 14.40 -25.86 -8.98
CA LEU A 219 15.15 -26.48 -10.09
C LEU A 219 16.50 -27.03 -9.63
N SER A 220 17.23 -26.27 -8.81
CA SER A 220 18.52 -26.73 -8.28
C SER A 220 18.37 -27.91 -7.32
N GLU A 221 17.33 -27.95 -6.49
CA GLU A 221 17.01 -29.16 -5.73
C GLU A 221 16.73 -30.37 -6.62
N GLY A 222 16.06 -30.20 -7.75
CA GLY A 222 15.87 -31.28 -8.73
C GLY A 222 17.18 -31.86 -9.23
N LEU A 223 18.15 -31.00 -9.57
CA LEU A 223 19.50 -31.43 -9.97
C LEU A 223 20.23 -32.16 -8.84
N VAL A 224 20.17 -31.62 -7.63
CA VAL A 224 20.82 -32.18 -6.45
C VAL A 224 20.19 -33.53 -6.08
N SER A 225 18.87 -33.67 -6.18
CA SER A 225 18.14 -34.91 -5.91
C SER A 225 18.53 -36.03 -6.89
N ARG A 226 18.78 -35.71 -8.17
CA ARG A 226 19.24 -36.69 -9.17
C ARG A 226 20.60 -37.28 -8.82
N GLU A 227 21.45 -36.50 -8.14
CA GLU A 227 22.82 -36.89 -7.81
C GLU A 227 22.97 -37.53 -6.43
N MET A 228 21.91 -37.57 -5.63
CA MET A 228 21.98 -38.12 -4.27
C MET A 228 22.43 -39.58 -4.23
N GLU A 229 22.07 -40.41 -5.22
CA GLU A 229 22.51 -41.82 -5.23
C GLU A 229 24.02 -41.95 -5.48
N ALA A 230 24.58 -41.08 -6.32
CA ALA A 230 25.98 -41.14 -6.74
C ALA A 230 26.93 -40.33 -5.85
N LEU A 231 26.42 -39.33 -5.12
CA LEU A 231 27.22 -38.42 -4.32
C LEU A 231 26.70 -38.32 -2.88
N PRO A 232 27.60 -38.12 -1.89
CA PRO A 232 27.20 -37.85 -0.52
C PRO A 232 26.66 -36.42 -0.40
N VAL A 233 25.37 -36.24 -0.58
CA VAL A 233 24.73 -34.92 -0.74
C VAL A 233 23.67 -34.69 0.33
N VAL A 234 23.66 -33.47 0.87
CA VAL A 234 22.65 -32.97 1.80
C VAL A 234 21.99 -31.71 1.24
N ILE A 235 20.67 -31.62 1.37
CA ILE A 235 19.90 -30.40 1.13
C ILE A 235 19.57 -29.76 2.48
N PHE A 236 19.98 -28.51 2.66
CA PHE A 236 19.66 -27.69 3.82
C PHE A 236 18.74 -26.55 3.41
N ARG A 237 17.53 -26.47 3.98
CA ARG A 237 16.47 -25.51 3.62
C ARG A 237 16.24 -24.50 4.76
N PRO A 238 16.96 -23.37 4.78
CA PRO A 238 16.63 -22.28 5.69
C PRO A 238 15.35 -21.56 5.26
N SER A 239 14.59 -21.06 6.22
CA SER A 239 13.53 -20.07 5.99
C SER A 239 14.10 -18.68 5.71
N VAL A 240 13.35 -17.60 5.98
CA VAL A 240 13.84 -16.24 5.72
C VAL A 240 14.96 -15.91 6.71
N VAL A 241 16.19 -15.84 6.20
CA VAL A 241 17.36 -15.57 7.02
C VAL A 241 17.33 -14.12 7.51
N VAL A 242 17.36 -13.95 8.83
CA VAL A 242 17.33 -12.66 9.54
C VAL A 242 18.66 -12.40 10.27
N PRO A 243 18.89 -11.19 10.82
CA PRO A 243 20.14 -10.86 11.50
C PRO A 243 20.51 -11.85 12.61
N ILE A 244 21.79 -11.86 12.97
CA ILE A 244 22.36 -12.79 13.97
C ILE A 244 21.62 -12.64 15.30
N TRP A 245 21.25 -13.74 15.94
CA TRP A 245 20.62 -13.69 17.26
C TRP A 245 21.63 -13.54 18.38
N ARG A 246 22.65 -14.41 18.44
CA ARG A 246 23.59 -14.46 19.58
C ARG A 246 25.04 -14.28 19.18
N GLU A 247 25.53 -15.04 18.21
CA GLU A 247 26.98 -15.13 17.96
C GLU A 247 27.38 -14.91 16.50
N PRO A 248 28.55 -14.32 16.24
CA PRO A 248 29.46 -13.69 17.21
C PRO A 248 29.00 -12.28 17.62
N MET A 249 27.96 -11.75 16.96
CA MET A 249 27.53 -10.37 17.10
C MET A 249 26.01 -10.21 17.00
N PRO A 250 25.29 -10.07 18.13
CA PRO A 250 23.84 -9.93 18.16
C PRO A 250 23.32 -8.77 17.29
N GLY A 251 22.28 -9.04 16.51
CA GLY A 251 21.61 -8.08 15.62
C GLY A 251 22.32 -7.79 14.30
N TYR A 252 23.54 -8.30 14.11
CA TYR A 252 24.35 -7.95 12.95
C TYR A 252 23.77 -8.48 11.63
N THR A 253 23.76 -7.61 10.62
CA THR A 253 23.54 -7.94 9.21
C THR A 253 24.25 -6.93 8.32
N ASP A 254 24.69 -7.35 7.14
CA ASP A 254 25.49 -6.55 6.21
C ASP A 254 24.69 -6.05 5.00
N ASN A 255 23.38 -6.34 4.95
CA ASN A 255 22.53 -6.01 3.82
C ASN A 255 21.17 -5.48 4.24
N ILE A 256 20.60 -4.62 3.39
CA ILE A 256 19.32 -3.94 3.59
C ILE A 256 18.20 -4.72 2.88
N ASN A 257 18.44 -5.98 2.47
CA ASN A 257 17.46 -6.74 1.71
C ASN A 257 16.36 -7.29 2.63
N GLY A 258 15.15 -7.47 2.07
CA GLY A 258 14.05 -8.14 2.76
C GLY A 258 13.60 -7.41 4.06
N PRO A 259 13.46 -8.13 5.18
CA PRO A 259 12.93 -7.58 6.44
C PRO A 259 13.72 -6.38 6.99
N THR A 260 15.05 -6.39 6.87
CA THR A 260 15.91 -5.31 7.38
C THR A 260 15.64 -3.97 6.69
N GLY A 261 15.46 -3.98 5.36
CA GLY A 261 15.12 -2.77 4.61
C GLY A 261 13.74 -2.23 4.94
N LEU A 262 12.78 -3.12 5.17
CA LEU A 262 11.44 -2.75 5.61
C LEU A 262 11.46 -2.13 7.01
N LEU A 263 12.23 -2.70 7.94
CA LEU A 263 12.46 -2.15 9.28
C LEU A 263 13.04 -0.74 9.20
N ILE A 264 14.10 -0.52 8.43
CA ILE A 264 14.71 0.82 8.28
C ILE A 264 13.72 1.80 7.62
N GLY A 265 13.00 1.35 6.58
CA GLY A 265 12.01 2.17 5.87
C GLY A 265 10.84 2.59 6.75
N ALA A 266 10.32 1.68 7.59
CA ALA A 266 9.30 1.97 8.57
C ALA A 266 9.82 2.88 9.69
N ALA A 267 11.03 2.60 10.20
CA ALA A 267 11.65 3.36 11.27
C ALA A 267 11.98 4.82 10.88
N LYS A 268 12.36 5.06 9.62
CA LYS A 268 12.55 6.42 9.07
C LYS A 268 11.24 7.08 8.62
N GLY A 269 10.08 6.43 8.81
CA GLY A 269 8.77 6.97 8.47
C GLY A 269 8.47 7.03 6.97
N VAL A 270 9.27 6.35 6.13
CA VAL A 270 9.08 6.31 4.67
C VAL A 270 7.98 5.31 4.30
N VAL A 271 7.86 4.21 5.05
CA VAL A 271 6.80 3.21 4.92
C VAL A 271 5.72 3.49 5.98
N ARG A 272 4.50 3.85 5.54
CA ARG A 272 3.39 4.25 6.42
C ARG A 272 2.23 3.25 6.45
N SER A 273 2.13 2.41 5.43
CA SER A 273 1.07 1.41 5.31
C SER A 273 1.57 0.20 4.56
N MET A 274 1.12 -0.98 4.97
CA MET A 274 1.29 -2.24 4.24
C MET A 274 -0.03 -2.99 4.21
N TYR A 275 -0.38 -3.55 3.04
CA TYR A 275 -1.50 -4.47 2.94
C TYR A 275 -1.04 -5.89 3.32
N CYS A 276 -1.49 -6.34 4.49
CA CYS A 276 -1.07 -7.58 5.13
C CYS A 276 -2.09 -7.97 6.21
N LYS A 277 -2.27 -9.28 6.41
CA LYS A 277 -2.99 -9.83 7.56
C LYS A 277 -2.10 -9.75 8.81
N GLY A 278 -2.45 -8.87 9.75
CA GLY A 278 -1.61 -8.61 10.93
C GLY A 278 -1.44 -9.80 11.87
N ASP A 279 -2.38 -10.75 11.84
CA ASP A 279 -2.39 -12.05 12.52
C ASP A 279 -1.58 -13.13 11.80
N GLY A 280 -1.19 -12.89 10.54
CA GLY A 280 -0.26 -13.75 9.82
C GLY A 280 1.15 -13.67 10.36
N TYR A 281 1.98 -14.64 9.99
CA TYR A 281 3.40 -14.67 10.31
C TYR A 281 4.21 -15.14 9.09
N LEU A 282 5.52 -14.93 9.15
CA LEU A 282 6.48 -15.49 8.19
C LEU A 282 7.54 -16.25 8.98
N ASP A 283 7.98 -17.40 8.48
CA ASP A 283 9.03 -18.16 9.13
C ASP A 283 10.39 -17.47 8.92
N TYR A 284 11.01 -17.07 10.02
CA TYR A 284 12.32 -16.43 10.07
C TYR A 284 13.33 -17.30 10.80
N ILE A 285 14.58 -17.28 10.36
CA ILE A 285 15.67 -17.98 11.02
C ILE A 285 16.94 -17.11 11.12
N PRO A 286 17.50 -16.92 12.33
CA PRO A 286 18.76 -16.18 12.50
C PRO A 286 19.94 -16.81 11.73
N ALA A 287 20.80 -15.96 11.17
CA ALA A 287 21.95 -16.40 10.37
C ALA A 287 22.96 -17.27 11.14
N ASP A 288 23.10 -17.07 12.45
CA ASP A 288 23.96 -17.88 13.32
C ASP A 288 23.38 -19.28 13.56
N ILE A 289 22.06 -19.41 13.67
CA ILE A 289 21.39 -20.73 13.69
C ILE A 289 21.59 -21.45 12.35
N VAL A 290 21.51 -20.72 11.22
CA VAL A 290 21.80 -21.29 9.89
C VAL A 290 23.24 -21.81 9.80
N ALA A 291 24.23 -21.02 10.25
CA ALA A 291 25.63 -21.43 10.27
C ALA A 291 25.85 -22.67 11.16
N ASN A 292 25.25 -22.70 12.36
CA ASN A 292 25.30 -23.85 13.25
C ASN A 292 24.65 -25.08 12.60
N GLY A 293 23.52 -24.91 11.92
CA GLY A 293 22.80 -25.97 11.22
C GLY A 293 23.63 -26.61 10.12
N LEU A 294 24.40 -25.82 9.36
CA LEU A 294 25.27 -26.34 8.31
C LEU A 294 26.43 -27.19 8.88
N LEU A 295 27.03 -26.76 10.00
CA LEU A 295 28.06 -27.56 10.68
C LEU A 295 27.46 -28.84 11.29
N PHE A 296 26.29 -28.71 11.92
CA PHE A 296 25.57 -29.83 12.52
C PHE A 296 25.15 -30.88 11.49
N THR A 297 24.60 -30.48 10.34
CA THR A 297 24.14 -31.41 9.30
C THR A 297 25.28 -32.19 8.66
N THR A 298 26.46 -31.58 8.55
CA THR A 298 27.69 -32.29 8.16
C THR A 298 28.06 -33.35 9.20
N TYR A 299 28.04 -33.02 10.48
CA TYR A 299 28.25 -33.97 11.58
C TYR A 299 27.21 -35.10 11.57
N ASP A 300 25.93 -34.77 11.43
CA ASP A 300 24.82 -35.72 11.48
C ASP A 300 24.90 -36.71 10.32
N TYR A 301 25.15 -36.22 9.11
CA TYR A 301 25.30 -37.04 7.91
C TYR A 301 26.48 -38.03 8.02
N LEU A 302 27.66 -37.55 8.44
CA LEU A 302 28.87 -38.37 8.49
C LEU A 302 28.81 -39.43 9.60
N ASN A 303 28.26 -39.08 10.77
CA ASN A 303 28.18 -40.03 11.89
C ASN A 303 27.02 -41.01 11.80
N HIS A 304 25.95 -40.67 11.10
CA HIS A 304 24.81 -41.55 10.86
C HIS A 304 24.78 -42.10 9.42
N LYS A 305 25.93 -42.13 8.74
CA LYS A 305 26.11 -42.75 7.41
C LYS A 305 25.04 -42.35 6.38
N GLY A 306 24.61 -41.10 6.41
CA GLY A 306 23.65 -40.55 5.45
C GLY A 306 22.19 -40.99 5.64
N GLU A 307 21.80 -41.44 6.83
CA GLU A 307 20.39 -41.68 7.21
C GLU A 307 19.46 -40.51 6.87
N ARG A 308 19.96 -39.27 7.00
CA ARG A 308 19.22 -38.04 6.75
C ARG A 308 19.95 -37.17 5.74
N ARG A 309 19.21 -36.72 4.73
CA ARG A 309 19.74 -35.96 3.58
C ARG A 309 19.03 -34.65 3.31
N VAL A 310 17.90 -34.39 3.96
CA VAL A 310 17.11 -33.17 3.77
C VAL A 310 16.77 -32.62 5.15
N TYR A 311 17.09 -31.36 5.40
CA TYR A 311 16.88 -30.69 6.69
C TYR A 311 16.15 -29.38 6.46
N ASN A 312 15.04 -29.19 7.17
CA ASN A 312 14.32 -27.91 7.19
C ASN A 312 14.76 -27.11 8.41
N ALA A 313 15.42 -25.98 8.18
CA ALA A 313 15.86 -25.05 9.22
C ALA A 313 14.87 -23.89 9.29
N VAL A 314 13.86 -24.06 10.15
CA VAL A 314 12.62 -23.29 10.24
C VAL A 314 12.25 -23.11 11.71
N SER A 315 11.54 -22.03 12.04
CA SER A 315 11.15 -21.70 13.42
C SER A 315 9.68 -22.00 13.75
N SER A 316 8.82 -22.24 12.76
CA SER A 316 7.36 -22.27 12.90
C SER A 316 6.81 -23.21 13.98
N LYS A 317 7.50 -24.32 14.29
CA LYS A 317 7.08 -25.25 15.36
C LYS A 317 7.58 -24.86 16.75
N GLU A 318 8.59 -23.99 16.82
CA GLU A 318 9.24 -23.57 18.06
C GLU A 318 8.68 -22.23 18.54
N TYR A 319 8.54 -21.28 17.63
CA TYR A 319 7.96 -19.96 17.91
C TYR A 319 7.34 -19.35 16.65
N GLN A 320 6.26 -18.60 16.84
CA GLN A 320 5.60 -17.84 15.79
C GLN A 320 5.40 -16.41 16.29
N ILE A 321 5.85 -15.42 15.51
CA ILE A 321 5.66 -14.01 15.82
C ILE A 321 4.83 -13.41 14.70
N THR A 322 3.68 -12.87 15.06
CA THR A 322 2.77 -12.24 14.11
C THR A 322 3.32 -10.91 13.62
N PHE A 323 2.88 -10.48 12.43
CA PHE A 323 3.28 -9.17 11.90
C PHE A 323 2.86 -8.01 12.82
N ASN A 324 1.73 -8.13 13.53
CA ASN A 324 1.30 -7.14 14.53
C ASN A 324 2.31 -7.04 15.68
N GLU A 325 2.75 -8.17 16.24
CA GLU A 325 3.74 -8.18 17.32
C GLU A 325 5.06 -7.55 16.89
N VAL A 326 5.55 -7.89 15.69
CA VAL A 326 6.77 -7.28 15.12
C VAL A 326 6.62 -5.77 14.96
N ILE A 327 5.48 -5.29 14.45
CA ILE A 327 5.24 -3.86 14.23
C ILE A 327 5.12 -3.09 15.54
N GLU A 328 4.39 -3.61 16.52
CA GLU A 328 4.26 -2.95 17.83
C GLU A 328 5.60 -2.91 18.57
N MET A 329 6.34 -4.02 18.58
CA MET A 329 7.70 -4.06 19.13
C MET A 329 8.62 -3.06 18.44
N GLY A 330 8.55 -2.97 17.11
CA GLY A 330 9.33 -2.02 16.33
C GLY A 330 8.96 -0.57 16.60
N LYS A 331 7.68 -0.25 16.73
CA LYS A 331 7.22 1.10 17.12
C LYS A 331 7.75 1.49 18.49
N THR A 332 7.67 0.60 19.47
CA THR A 332 8.19 0.87 20.81
C THR A 332 9.70 1.11 20.75
N VAL A 333 10.48 0.14 20.26
CA VAL A 333 11.95 0.23 20.23
C VAL A 333 12.43 1.46 19.45
N VAL A 334 11.86 1.75 18.28
CA VAL A 334 12.27 2.88 17.45
C VAL A 334 11.82 4.21 18.05
N ALA A 335 10.62 4.30 18.64
CA ALA A 335 10.13 5.58 19.18
C ALA A 335 10.76 5.93 20.54
N THR A 336 11.07 4.95 21.39
CA THR A 336 11.53 5.20 22.77
C THR A 336 13.03 4.97 22.96
N ASP A 337 13.56 3.88 22.40
CA ASP A 337 14.87 3.37 22.77
C ASP A 337 15.95 3.86 21.78
N LEU A 338 15.77 3.54 20.49
CA LEU A 338 16.76 3.69 19.42
C LEU A 338 16.22 4.40 18.15
N PRO A 339 15.76 5.67 18.22
CA PRO A 339 15.19 6.41 17.08
C PRO A 339 16.23 6.79 16.03
N PHE A 340 15.94 6.53 14.76
CA PHE A 340 16.80 6.92 13.61
C PHE A 340 16.90 8.44 13.45
N ASN A 341 18.03 8.91 12.91
CA ASN A 341 18.18 10.30 12.47
C ASN A 341 17.55 10.52 11.10
N MET A 342 17.29 11.79 10.79
CA MET A 342 16.79 12.22 9.48
C MET A 342 15.54 11.44 9.07
N ILE A 343 14.64 11.20 10.03
CA ILE A 343 13.35 10.60 9.74
C ILE A 343 12.52 11.57 8.88
N LEU A 344 11.85 11.02 7.88
CA LEU A 344 10.95 11.78 7.01
C LEU A 344 9.62 12.06 7.72
N TRP A 345 9.17 11.10 8.52
CA TRP A 345 7.88 11.15 9.19
C TRP A 345 7.94 10.36 10.50
N TYR A 346 6.97 10.58 11.39
CA TYR A 346 6.83 9.77 12.60
C TYR A 346 6.54 8.29 12.26
N PRO A 347 7.23 7.30 12.86
CA PRO A 347 7.13 5.88 12.52
C PRO A 347 5.86 5.21 13.11
N GLY A 348 4.69 5.81 12.94
CA GLY A 348 3.39 5.27 13.38
C GLY A 348 2.64 4.49 12.29
N GLY A 349 3.33 3.72 11.45
CA GLY A 349 2.72 3.02 10.31
C GLY A 349 1.71 1.96 10.75
N SER A 350 0.81 1.52 9.86
CA SER A 350 -0.19 0.50 10.19
C SER A 350 -0.29 -0.61 9.14
N LEU A 351 -0.64 -1.81 9.61
CA LEU A 351 -1.06 -2.92 8.76
C LEU A 351 -2.56 -2.76 8.45
N THR A 352 -2.97 -3.14 7.23
CA THR A 352 -4.37 -3.06 6.81
C THR A 352 -4.75 -4.25 5.93
N GLN A 353 -5.98 -4.75 6.11
CA GLN A 353 -6.56 -5.79 5.25
C GLN A 353 -7.45 -5.19 4.15
N SER A 354 -7.61 -3.87 4.08
CA SER A 354 -8.31 -3.19 2.98
C SER A 354 -7.30 -2.63 1.99
N ARG A 355 -7.39 -3.08 0.73
CA ARG A 355 -6.59 -2.54 -0.39
C ARG A 355 -6.90 -1.06 -0.62
N LEU A 356 -8.16 -0.64 -0.49
CA LEU A 356 -8.55 0.76 -0.62
C LEU A 356 -7.91 1.61 0.47
N LYS A 357 -7.99 1.19 1.74
CA LYS A 357 -7.35 1.90 2.85
C LYS A 357 -5.83 1.99 2.67
N HIS A 358 -5.21 0.91 2.21
CA HIS A 358 -3.78 0.89 1.89
C HIS A 358 -3.43 1.90 0.80
N PHE A 359 -4.15 1.86 -0.33
CA PHE A 359 -3.95 2.76 -1.46
C PHE A 359 -4.09 4.24 -1.04
N VAL A 360 -5.19 4.58 -0.35
CA VAL A 360 -5.40 5.95 0.16
C VAL A 360 -4.27 6.37 1.09
N SER A 361 -3.84 5.48 1.99
CA SER A 361 -2.75 5.77 2.92
C SER A 361 -1.40 5.97 2.22
N VAL A 362 -1.11 5.18 1.19
CA VAL A 362 0.10 5.32 0.37
C VAL A 362 0.08 6.64 -0.40
N VAL A 363 -1.05 6.98 -1.03
CA VAL A 363 -1.18 8.25 -1.78
C VAL A 363 -1.00 9.45 -0.84
N LEU A 364 -1.74 9.50 0.26
CA LEU A 364 -1.76 10.65 1.16
C LEU A 364 -0.50 10.80 2.03
N PHE A 365 0.06 9.69 2.53
CA PHE A 365 1.14 9.73 3.53
C PHE A 365 2.50 9.27 3.00
N GLN A 366 2.60 8.77 1.76
CA GLN A 366 3.88 8.39 1.15
C GLN A 366 4.15 9.15 -0.15
N LEU A 367 3.25 9.07 -1.13
CA LEU A 367 3.48 9.63 -2.47
C LEU A 367 3.34 11.16 -2.50
N PHE A 368 2.27 11.71 -1.93
CA PHE A 368 2.07 13.17 -1.91
C PHE A 368 3.18 13.90 -1.13
N PRO A 369 3.57 13.48 0.09
CA PRO A 369 4.72 14.07 0.79
C PRO A 369 6.03 13.89 0.01
N ALA A 370 6.24 12.76 -0.65
CA ALA A 370 7.44 12.54 -1.45
C ALA A 370 7.51 13.46 -2.67
N LEU A 371 6.40 13.67 -3.38
CA LEU A 371 6.30 14.63 -4.48
C LEU A 371 6.53 16.07 -4.00
N PHE A 372 5.93 16.45 -2.87
CA PHE A 372 6.10 17.77 -2.29
C PHE A 372 7.55 18.06 -1.89
N VAL A 373 8.21 17.12 -1.22
CA VAL A 373 9.62 17.27 -0.81
C VAL A 373 10.53 17.29 -2.03
N ASP A 374 10.33 16.42 -3.03
CA ASP A 374 11.14 16.44 -4.25
C ASP A 374 10.94 17.75 -5.05
N TRP A 375 9.71 18.28 -5.09
CA TRP A 375 9.42 19.59 -5.68
C TRP A 375 10.14 20.72 -4.93
N LEU A 376 10.13 20.71 -3.59
CA LEU A 376 10.87 21.68 -2.78
C LEU A 376 12.38 21.57 -3.01
N LEU A 377 12.92 20.36 -3.11
CA LEU A 377 14.34 20.14 -3.43
C LEU A 377 14.68 20.71 -4.80
N ILE A 378 13.84 20.50 -5.82
CA ILE A 378 14.03 21.10 -7.16
C ILE A 378 14.06 22.63 -7.07
N PHE A 379 13.12 23.22 -6.33
CA PHE A 379 13.08 24.68 -6.09
C PHE A 379 14.36 25.19 -5.41
N LEU A 380 14.89 24.42 -4.45
CA LEU A 380 16.17 24.68 -3.77
C LEU A 380 17.41 24.29 -4.58
N ARG A 381 17.25 23.91 -5.86
CA ARG A 381 18.32 23.43 -6.76
C ARG A 381 19.08 22.20 -6.24
N GLN A 382 18.41 21.40 -5.41
CA GLN A 382 18.87 20.11 -4.90
C GLN A 382 18.33 18.97 -5.76
N LYS A 383 19.00 17.82 -5.74
CA LYS A 383 18.58 16.65 -6.54
C LYS A 383 17.37 15.95 -5.88
N PRO A 384 16.23 15.79 -6.59
CA PRO A 384 15.10 15.02 -6.07
C PRO A 384 15.47 13.53 -5.99
N PHE A 385 15.05 12.88 -4.92
CA PHE A 385 15.39 11.47 -4.67
C PHE A 385 14.25 10.68 -4.02
N LEU A 386 13.31 11.33 -3.35
CA LEU A 386 12.35 10.66 -2.48
C LEU A 386 11.32 9.85 -3.28
N MET A 387 10.90 10.33 -4.45
CA MET A 387 10.06 9.55 -5.36
C MET A 387 10.78 8.31 -5.91
N LYS A 388 12.10 8.36 -6.09
CA LYS A 388 12.88 7.17 -6.49
C LYS A 388 12.91 6.14 -5.36
N VAL A 389 13.00 6.61 -4.11
CA VAL A 389 12.91 5.74 -2.92
C VAL A 389 11.52 5.11 -2.81
N GLN A 390 10.45 5.89 -2.95
CA GLN A 390 9.08 5.38 -2.89
C GLN A 390 8.78 4.35 -3.99
N LYS A 391 9.27 4.59 -5.23
CA LYS A 391 9.16 3.59 -6.31
C LYS A 391 9.84 2.27 -5.95
N ARG A 392 11.04 2.30 -5.36
CA ARG A 392 11.75 1.10 -4.91
C ARG A 392 10.99 0.36 -3.80
N ILE A 393 10.45 1.08 -2.83
CA ILE A 393 9.64 0.52 -1.74
C ILE A 393 8.40 -0.17 -2.30
N LEU A 394 7.66 0.48 -3.20
CA LEU A 394 6.46 -0.10 -3.80
C LEU A 394 6.78 -1.36 -4.62
N SER A 395 7.88 -1.35 -5.39
CA SER A 395 8.33 -2.54 -6.12
C SER A 395 8.72 -3.68 -5.19
N ALA A 396 9.48 -3.39 -4.13
CA ALA A 396 9.86 -4.40 -3.13
C ALA A 396 8.63 -4.95 -2.40
N TYR A 397 7.68 -4.10 -2.03
CA TYR A 397 6.43 -4.50 -1.40
C TYR A 397 5.61 -5.44 -2.29
N LYS A 398 5.44 -5.14 -3.58
CA LYS A 398 4.72 -6.02 -4.53
C LYS A 398 5.33 -7.42 -4.60
N LEU A 399 6.66 -7.52 -4.54
CA LEU A 399 7.36 -8.82 -4.55
C LEU A 399 7.16 -9.59 -3.24
N CYS A 400 7.00 -8.88 -2.11
CA CYS A 400 6.74 -9.48 -0.80
C CYS A 400 5.26 -9.78 -0.53
N GLU A 401 4.30 -9.10 -1.19
CA GLU A 401 2.85 -9.23 -0.96
C GLU A 401 2.39 -10.70 -1.02
N TYR A 402 2.99 -11.49 -1.93
CA TYR A 402 2.71 -12.91 -2.09
C TYR A 402 2.97 -13.72 -0.82
N TYR A 403 4.06 -13.41 -0.10
CA TYR A 403 4.53 -14.14 1.08
C TYR A 403 3.82 -13.68 2.35
N VAL A 404 3.58 -12.38 2.50
CA VAL A 404 2.97 -11.83 3.74
C VAL A 404 1.47 -12.11 3.86
N ASN A 405 0.81 -12.53 2.78
CA ASN A 405 -0.63 -12.85 2.75
C ASN A 405 -0.93 -14.35 2.61
N ARG A 406 0.08 -15.21 2.69
CA ARG A 406 -0.06 -16.67 2.63
C ARG A 406 0.81 -17.30 3.71
N ASN A 407 0.31 -18.40 4.27
CA ASN A 407 1.04 -19.17 5.27
C ASN A 407 1.44 -20.52 4.68
N TRP A 408 2.64 -20.96 4.99
CA TRP A 408 3.15 -22.28 4.68
C TRP A 408 3.63 -22.91 5.97
N ASP A 409 3.36 -24.20 6.12
CA ASP A 409 3.87 -24.97 7.25
C ASP A 409 5.13 -25.72 6.81
N PHE A 410 6.14 -25.68 7.67
CA PHE A 410 7.39 -26.40 7.44
C PHE A 410 7.57 -27.46 8.50
N ASN A 411 7.62 -28.72 8.09
CA ASN A 411 7.88 -29.83 8.99
C ASN A 411 9.39 -29.99 9.18
N ASN A 412 9.88 -29.99 10.42
CA ASN A 412 11.29 -30.21 10.78
C ASN A 412 11.45 -31.31 11.85
N ASP A 413 10.55 -32.30 11.87
CA ASP A 413 10.51 -33.29 12.95
C ASP A 413 11.77 -34.16 13.00
N ASN A 414 12.37 -34.49 11.85
CA ASN A 414 13.59 -35.29 11.83
C ASN A 414 14.81 -34.45 12.26
N THR A 415 14.87 -33.18 11.85
CA THR A 415 15.90 -32.25 12.33
C THR A 415 15.83 -32.08 13.85
N LEU A 416 14.63 -31.84 14.41
CA LEU A 416 14.46 -31.69 15.87
C LEU A 416 14.86 -32.95 16.64
N LYS A 417 14.48 -34.15 16.14
CA LYS A 417 14.91 -35.43 16.73
C LYS A 417 16.43 -35.61 16.69
N ALA A 418 17.10 -35.15 15.63
CA ALA A 418 18.55 -35.22 15.52
C ALA A 418 19.24 -34.24 16.49
N ILE A 419 18.72 -33.03 16.64
CA ILE A 419 19.22 -32.02 17.60
C ILE A 419 19.17 -32.53 19.04
N GLN A 420 18.15 -33.32 19.39
CA GLN A 420 18.02 -33.91 20.73
C GLN A 420 19.18 -34.86 21.09
N LYS A 421 19.93 -35.37 20.12
CA LYS A 421 21.09 -36.24 20.36
C LYS A 421 22.40 -35.49 20.68
N LEU A 422 22.39 -34.17 20.60
CA LEU A 422 23.54 -33.34 20.98
C LEU A 422 23.75 -33.35 22.49
N ASN A 423 25.01 -33.41 22.90
CA ASN A 423 25.38 -33.31 24.30
C ASN A 423 25.28 -31.85 24.81
N PRO A 424 25.36 -31.60 26.13
CA PRO A 424 25.19 -30.25 26.69
C PRO A 424 26.17 -29.20 26.13
N ARG A 425 27.45 -29.56 25.89
CA ARG A 425 28.43 -28.66 25.27
C ARG A 425 28.05 -28.29 23.85
N GLU A 426 27.73 -29.28 23.03
CA GLU A 426 27.34 -29.08 21.63
C GLU A 426 26.07 -28.24 21.52
N ARG A 427 25.05 -28.51 22.36
CA ARG A 427 23.81 -27.72 22.39
C ARG A 427 24.05 -26.25 22.76
N ARG A 428 25.04 -25.98 23.63
CA ARG A 428 25.43 -24.63 24.00
C ARG A 428 26.20 -23.93 22.88
N THR A 429 27.20 -24.61 22.31
CA THR A 429 28.09 -24.05 21.28
C THR A 429 27.41 -23.89 19.93
N TYR A 430 26.58 -24.86 19.52
CA TYR A 430 25.86 -24.89 18.25
C TYR A 430 24.37 -24.80 18.55
N LYS A 431 23.91 -23.58 18.88
CA LYS A 431 22.50 -23.32 19.13
C LYS A 431 21.70 -23.51 17.83
N LEU A 432 20.77 -24.46 17.84
CA LEU A 432 19.97 -24.87 16.67
C LEU A 432 18.47 -24.63 16.83
N ASP A 433 18.02 -24.37 18.05
CA ASP A 433 16.62 -24.06 18.40
C ASP A 433 16.51 -22.64 18.97
N GLY A 434 15.29 -22.08 18.95
CA GLY A 434 14.95 -20.75 19.48
C GLY A 434 14.75 -20.69 21.00
N THR A 435 14.99 -21.77 21.73
CA THR A 435 14.71 -21.83 23.17
C THR A 435 15.56 -20.82 23.93
N GLY A 436 14.92 -20.01 24.78
CA GLY A 436 15.58 -18.96 25.58
C GLY A 436 15.76 -17.62 24.85
N GLY A 437 15.11 -17.43 23.69
CA GLY A 437 15.06 -16.16 22.98
C GLY A 437 14.15 -15.12 23.63
N ASN A 438 14.70 -13.93 23.90
CA ASN A 438 13.90 -12.74 24.17
C ASN A 438 13.74 -11.93 22.87
N PHE A 439 12.54 -11.95 22.29
CA PHE A 439 12.29 -11.30 20.99
C PHE A 439 12.45 -9.77 21.05
N ARG A 440 12.09 -9.12 22.16
CA ARG A 440 12.27 -7.68 22.33
C ARG A 440 13.75 -7.31 22.34
N GLU A 441 14.56 -8.06 23.08
CA GLU A 441 16.02 -7.87 23.11
C GLU A 441 16.64 -8.11 21.73
N TYR A 442 16.29 -9.23 21.08
CA TYR A 442 16.75 -9.55 19.74
C TYR A 442 16.41 -8.44 18.73
N PHE A 443 15.16 -7.96 18.74
CA PHE A 443 14.74 -6.87 17.86
C PHE A 443 15.47 -5.56 18.17
N THR A 444 15.71 -5.26 19.45
CA THR A 444 16.49 -4.09 19.88
C THR A 444 17.91 -4.15 19.34
N ASN A 445 18.56 -5.31 19.43
CA ASN A 445 19.90 -5.53 18.88
C ASN A 445 19.92 -5.40 17.35
N CYS A 446 18.87 -5.88 16.67
CA CYS A 446 18.73 -5.70 15.21
C CYS A 446 18.61 -4.22 14.82
N VAL A 447 17.79 -3.45 15.54
CA VAL A 447 17.65 -2.00 15.33
C VAL A 447 18.98 -1.29 15.59
N HIS A 448 19.65 -1.61 16.70
CA HIS A 448 20.95 -1.03 17.06
C HIS A 448 22.01 -1.29 15.98
N SER A 449 22.14 -2.55 15.55
CA SER A 449 23.07 -2.94 14.49
C SER A 449 22.73 -2.28 13.16
N ALA A 450 21.45 -2.18 12.78
CA ALA A 450 21.05 -1.49 11.55
C ALA A 450 21.46 -0.01 11.57
N ARG A 451 21.36 0.66 12.73
CA ARG A 451 21.84 2.05 12.88
C ARG A 451 23.34 2.14 12.65
N LEU A 452 24.12 1.34 13.38
CA LEU A 452 25.59 1.41 13.36
C LEU A 452 26.19 1.02 12.02
N TYR A 453 25.76 -0.12 11.45
CA TYR A 453 26.46 -0.74 10.32
C TYR A 453 25.84 -0.43 8.96
N LEU A 454 24.52 -0.27 8.88
CA LEU A 454 23.83 -0.05 7.60
C LEU A 454 23.60 1.44 7.32
N VAL A 455 23.15 2.19 8.33
CA VAL A 455 22.84 3.61 8.20
C VAL A 455 24.01 4.50 8.65
N LYS A 456 24.99 3.95 9.38
CA LYS A 456 26.19 4.63 9.88
C LYS A 456 25.86 5.76 10.86
N GLU A 457 24.90 5.53 11.74
CA GLU A 457 24.50 6.43 12.83
C GLU A 457 25.05 5.92 14.16
N GLY A 458 25.90 6.71 14.81
CA GLY A 458 26.48 6.40 16.13
C GLY A 458 25.52 6.61 17.30
N ASP A 459 25.87 6.05 18.45
CA ASP A 459 25.06 6.14 19.68
C ASP A 459 25.06 7.56 20.28
N ASP A 460 26.09 8.35 20.00
CA ASP A 460 26.20 9.77 20.34
C ASP A 460 25.05 10.61 19.75
N GLN A 461 24.46 10.15 18.65
CA GLN A 461 23.40 10.88 17.95
C GLN A 461 21.98 10.55 18.47
N ILE A 462 21.83 9.53 19.32
CA ILE A 462 20.51 9.08 19.85
C ILE A 462 19.74 10.23 20.55
N PRO A 463 20.36 11.08 21.39
CA PRO A 463 19.64 12.18 22.04
C PRO A 463 19.08 13.19 21.03
N ALA A 464 19.80 13.47 19.94
CA ALA A 464 19.33 14.35 18.88
C ALA A 464 18.15 13.72 18.12
N ALA A 465 18.25 12.44 17.79
CA ALA A 465 17.19 11.68 17.16
C ALA A 465 15.91 11.65 18.01
N LYS A 466 16.02 11.49 19.34
CA LYS A 466 14.87 11.56 20.27
C LYS A 466 14.15 12.91 20.22
N ARG A 467 14.89 14.02 20.09
CA ARG A 467 14.28 15.36 19.92
C ARG A 467 13.55 15.47 18.58
N GLN A 468 14.18 15.03 17.48
CA GLN A 468 13.56 15.02 16.16
C GLN A 468 12.28 14.16 16.15
N MET A 469 12.30 13.01 16.83
CA MET A 469 11.15 12.10 16.94
C MET A 469 9.94 12.79 17.60
N LYS A 470 10.16 13.57 18.67
CA LYS A 470 9.09 14.34 19.33
C LYS A 470 8.49 15.39 18.39
N VAL A 471 9.33 16.12 17.65
CA VAL A 471 8.84 17.10 16.66
C VAL A 471 8.01 16.41 15.59
N MET A 472 8.50 15.31 15.04
CA MET A 472 7.79 14.57 13.98
C MET A 472 6.48 13.96 14.46
N TRP A 473 6.38 13.59 15.74
CA TRP A 473 5.12 13.17 16.35
C TRP A 473 4.07 14.30 16.30
N PHE A 474 4.44 15.53 16.68
CA PHE A 474 3.55 16.68 16.57
C PHE A 474 3.17 16.98 15.12
N VAL A 475 4.11 16.88 14.18
CA VAL A 475 3.85 17.07 12.75
C VAL A 475 2.86 16.04 12.21
N ASP A 476 3.02 14.76 12.56
CA ASP A 476 2.09 13.69 12.15
C ASP A 476 0.67 13.93 12.68
N TRP A 477 0.55 14.32 13.95
CA TRP A 477 -0.74 14.62 14.57
C TRP A 477 -1.41 15.84 13.93
N PHE A 478 -0.67 16.94 13.75
CA PHE A 478 -1.16 18.15 13.10
C PHE A 478 -1.65 17.87 11.67
N PHE A 479 -0.86 17.14 10.88
CA PHE A 479 -1.21 16.85 9.49
C PHE A 479 -2.44 15.93 9.37
N LYS A 480 -2.61 14.95 10.26
CA LYS A 480 -3.83 14.14 10.32
C LYS A 480 -5.07 14.98 10.60
N ILE A 481 -4.99 15.92 11.55
CA ILE A 481 -6.08 16.86 11.85
C ILE A 481 -6.36 17.76 10.65
N LEU A 482 -5.32 18.25 9.98
CA LEU A 482 -5.47 19.07 8.78
C LEU A 482 -6.22 18.31 7.67
N ILE A 483 -5.89 17.04 7.42
CA ILE A 483 -6.59 16.21 6.43
C ILE A 483 -8.06 16.01 6.83
N VAL A 484 -8.31 15.61 8.08
CA VAL A 484 -9.69 15.35 8.55
C VAL A 484 -10.53 16.62 8.49
N THR A 485 -9.98 17.76 8.90
CA THR A 485 -10.68 19.06 8.84
C THR A 485 -10.90 19.53 7.40
N ALA A 486 -9.94 19.33 6.50
CA ALA A 486 -10.09 19.65 5.08
C ALA A 486 -11.15 18.77 4.39
N LEU A 487 -11.19 17.47 4.69
CA LEU A 487 -12.23 16.56 4.19
C LEU A 487 -13.60 16.91 4.74
N ALA A 488 -13.70 17.16 6.05
CA ALA A 488 -14.94 17.62 6.67
C ALA A 488 -15.42 18.93 6.03
N TYR A 489 -14.51 19.87 5.80
CA TYR A 489 -14.80 21.14 5.12
C TYR A 489 -15.26 20.95 3.67
N PHE A 490 -14.63 20.05 2.91
CA PHE A 490 -15.02 19.74 1.54
C PHE A 490 -16.42 19.12 1.47
N VAL A 491 -16.69 18.11 2.30
CA VAL A 491 -18.01 17.46 2.38
C VAL A 491 -19.06 18.48 2.80
N TRP A 492 -18.76 19.30 3.80
CA TRP A 492 -19.64 20.36 4.29
C TRP A 492 -20.04 21.35 3.18
N ASN A 493 -19.08 21.84 2.39
CA ASN A 493 -19.38 22.72 1.27
C ASN A 493 -20.28 22.06 0.21
N LYS A 494 -20.04 20.78 -0.09
CA LYS A 494 -20.84 20.05 -1.10
C LYS A 494 -22.28 19.83 -0.65
N VAL A 495 -22.50 19.51 0.63
CA VAL A 495 -23.85 19.38 1.20
C VAL A 495 -24.61 20.70 1.13
N SER A 496 -23.95 21.83 1.43
CA SER A 496 -24.63 23.13 1.34
C SER A 496 -24.98 23.53 -0.09
N ILE A 497 -24.12 23.25 -1.07
CA ILE A 497 -24.41 23.53 -2.49
C ILE A 497 -25.59 22.66 -2.95
N ALA A 498 -25.64 21.40 -2.53
CA ALA A 498 -26.74 20.50 -2.83
C ALA A 498 -28.08 21.02 -2.26
N PHE A 499 -28.11 21.43 -0.99
CA PHE A 499 -29.33 21.99 -0.39
C PHE A 499 -29.82 23.27 -1.10
N GLN A 500 -28.91 24.14 -1.53
CA GLN A 500 -29.29 25.33 -2.31
C GLN A 500 -29.91 24.92 -3.65
N ALA A 501 -29.32 23.97 -4.37
CA ALA A 501 -29.85 23.47 -5.63
C ALA A 501 -31.25 22.82 -5.45
N ASP A 502 -31.46 22.08 -4.36
CA ASP A 502 -32.77 21.49 -4.04
C ASP A 502 -33.83 22.56 -3.74
N CYS A 503 -33.44 23.65 -3.07
CA CYS A 503 -34.33 24.80 -2.87
C CYS A 503 -34.66 25.48 -4.21
N GLU A 504 -33.68 25.64 -5.09
CA GLU A 504 -33.87 26.25 -6.42
C GLU A 504 -34.82 25.41 -7.29
N ASP A 505 -34.66 24.08 -7.33
CA ASP A 505 -35.56 23.16 -8.05
C ASP A 505 -36.99 23.22 -7.50
N LEU A 506 -37.14 23.21 -6.17
CA LEU A 506 -38.44 23.34 -5.51
C LEU A 506 -39.12 24.67 -5.88
N LEU A 507 -38.39 25.78 -5.80
CA LEU A 507 -38.93 27.10 -6.10
C LEU A 507 -39.22 27.29 -7.59
N GLN A 508 -38.43 26.67 -8.48
CA GLN A 508 -38.68 26.70 -9.92
C GLN A 508 -39.97 25.94 -10.27
N LYS A 509 -40.20 24.76 -9.69
CA LYS A 509 -41.45 24.01 -9.85
C LYS A 509 -42.64 24.77 -9.28
N PHE A 510 -42.47 25.42 -8.12
CA PHE A 510 -43.51 26.27 -7.53
C PHE A 510 -43.85 27.46 -8.43
N LYS A 511 -42.83 28.13 -8.99
CA LYS A 511 -43.01 29.23 -9.95
C LYS A 511 -43.77 28.78 -11.20
N GLN A 512 -43.51 27.59 -11.73
CA GLN A 512 -44.21 27.09 -12.93
C GLN A 512 -45.73 26.98 -12.74
N LEU A 513 -46.19 26.78 -11.50
CA LEU A 513 -47.62 26.69 -11.18
C LEU A 513 -48.31 28.07 -11.14
N GLN A 514 -47.55 29.17 -11.15
CA GLN A 514 -48.05 30.56 -11.16
C GLN A 514 -49.14 30.83 -10.11
N ASN A 515 -49.04 30.20 -8.94
CA ASN A 515 -50.01 30.31 -7.86
C ASN A 515 -49.30 30.45 -6.51
N CYS A 516 -49.53 31.58 -5.83
CA CYS A 516 -48.90 31.92 -4.56
C CYS A 516 -49.50 31.24 -3.33
N SER A 517 -50.52 30.38 -3.47
CA SER A 517 -51.13 29.70 -2.32
C SER A 517 -50.16 28.74 -1.63
N PHE A 518 -50.26 28.70 -0.30
CA PHE A 518 -49.48 27.77 0.51
C PHE A 518 -49.86 26.31 0.22
N ALA A 519 -51.12 26.02 -0.15
CA ALA A 519 -51.54 24.66 -0.50
C ALA A 519 -50.76 24.13 -1.71
N THR A 520 -50.62 24.95 -2.75
CA THR A 520 -49.83 24.66 -3.95
C THR A 520 -48.35 24.44 -3.61
N PHE A 521 -47.78 25.26 -2.72
CA PHE A 521 -46.41 25.07 -2.24
C PHE A 521 -46.24 23.72 -1.53
N VAL A 522 -47.20 23.32 -0.68
CA VAL A 522 -47.17 22.05 0.04
C VAL A 522 -47.21 20.84 -0.92
N GLU A 523 -47.95 20.94 -2.03
CA GLU A 523 -47.94 19.90 -3.07
C GLU A 523 -46.56 19.76 -3.69
N VAL A 524 -45.92 20.86 -4.08
CA VAL A 524 -44.56 20.84 -4.64
C VAL A 524 -43.56 20.32 -3.61
N TRP A 525 -43.65 20.76 -2.36
CA TRP A 525 -42.83 20.28 -1.24
C TRP A 525 -42.90 18.76 -1.03
N LYS A 526 -44.11 18.19 -1.18
CA LYS A 526 -44.31 16.73 -1.13
C LYS A 526 -43.76 16.03 -2.36
N GLN A 527 -44.00 16.59 -3.56
CA GLN A 527 -43.51 16.02 -4.83
C GLN A 527 -41.98 15.98 -4.91
N THR A 528 -41.30 16.99 -4.36
CA THR A 528 -39.84 17.04 -4.29
C THR A 528 -39.27 16.25 -3.11
N CYS A 529 -40.11 15.60 -2.30
CA CYS A 529 -39.73 14.89 -1.08
C CYS A 529 -38.86 15.74 -0.13
N PHE A 530 -39.07 17.06 -0.10
CA PHE A 530 -38.20 17.98 0.64
C PHE A 530 -38.25 17.75 2.16
N ILE A 531 -39.26 17.03 2.67
CA ILE A 531 -39.33 16.59 4.06
C ILE A 531 -38.13 15.73 4.48
N SER A 532 -37.52 14.99 3.54
CA SER A 532 -36.36 14.14 3.78
C SER A 532 -35.07 14.92 4.00
N VAL A 533 -35.10 16.26 3.94
CA VAL A 533 -33.94 17.12 4.22
C VAL A 533 -33.38 16.95 5.63
N PHE A 534 -34.18 16.43 6.56
CA PHE A 534 -33.75 16.13 7.93
C PHE A 534 -33.32 14.67 8.13
N GLU A 535 -33.50 13.80 7.14
CA GLU A 535 -33.16 12.38 7.25
C GLU A 535 -31.64 12.17 7.30
N GLY A 536 -31.19 11.21 8.10
CA GLY A 536 -29.77 10.85 8.24
C GLY A 536 -28.97 11.68 9.26
N GLN A 537 -29.52 12.77 9.83
CA GLN A 537 -28.85 13.57 10.85
C GLN A 537 -29.07 12.98 12.26
N GLN A 538 -28.10 12.19 12.75
CA GLN A 538 -28.23 11.47 14.03
C GLN A 538 -27.85 12.29 15.28
N TYR A 539 -27.18 13.43 15.10
CA TYR A 539 -26.65 14.23 16.21
C TYR A 539 -27.31 15.61 16.29
N ILE A 540 -27.86 15.96 17.46
CA ILE A 540 -28.60 17.21 17.71
C ILE A 540 -27.76 18.44 17.36
N LEU A 541 -26.48 18.47 17.74
CA LEU A 541 -25.59 19.61 17.47
C LEU A 541 -25.36 19.83 15.96
N MET A 542 -25.14 18.75 15.20
CA MET A 542 -24.97 18.85 13.74
C MET A 542 -26.26 19.30 13.07
N LEU A 543 -27.41 18.82 13.56
CA LEU A 543 -28.72 19.22 13.05
C LEU A 543 -29.03 20.69 13.33
N GLN A 544 -28.65 21.23 14.50
CA GLN A 544 -28.79 22.66 14.80
C GLN A 544 -27.96 23.51 13.83
N THR A 545 -26.67 23.20 13.64
CA THR A 545 -25.81 23.93 12.70
C THR A 545 -26.29 23.79 11.25
N PHE A 546 -26.82 22.63 10.87
CA PHE A 546 -27.44 22.42 9.55
C PHE A 546 -28.67 23.32 9.35
N LEU A 547 -29.58 23.37 10.32
CA LEU A 547 -30.77 24.23 10.29
C LEU A 547 -30.42 25.72 10.19
N GLU A 548 -29.44 26.19 10.95
CA GLU A 548 -28.96 27.59 10.85
C GLU A 548 -28.50 27.93 9.43
N ASN A 549 -27.82 27.00 8.75
CA ASN A 549 -27.42 27.18 7.36
C ASN A 549 -28.60 27.09 6.39
N CYS A 550 -29.53 26.16 6.59
CA CYS A 550 -30.73 26.07 5.77
C CYS A 550 -31.53 27.37 5.82
N PHE A 551 -31.70 27.96 7.01
CA PHE A 551 -32.34 29.28 7.15
C PHE A 551 -31.53 30.39 6.49
N PHE A 552 -30.19 30.35 6.59
CA PHE A 552 -29.32 31.31 5.93
C PHE A 552 -29.41 31.24 4.40
N ILE A 553 -29.57 30.05 3.82
CA ILE A 553 -29.75 29.87 2.37
C ILE A 553 -31.16 30.28 1.96
N ALA A 554 -32.18 29.81 2.69
CA ALA A 554 -33.59 30.08 2.38
C ALA A 554 -33.92 31.58 2.38
N LYS A 555 -33.34 32.36 3.30
CA LYS A 555 -33.57 33.81 3.35
C LYS A 555 -32.97 34.59 2.17
N LYS A 556 -32.02 34.02 1.42
CA LYS A 556 -31.49 34.66 0.20
C LYS A 556 -32.57 34.81 -0.87
N PHE A 557 -33.51 33.87 -0.95
CA PHE A 557 -34.60 33.90 -1.92
C PHE A 557 -35.59 35.04 -1.69
N LEU A 558 -35.60 35.67 -0.50
CA LEU A 558 -36.41 36.86 -0.20
C LEU A 558 -36.02 38.08 -1.04
N PHE A 559 -34.78 38.13 -1.52
CA PHE A 559 -34.27 39.21 -2.37
C PHE A 559 -34.33 38.88 -3.87
N SER A 560 -34.96 37.75 -4.25
CA SER A 560 -35.22 37.45 -5.66
C SER A 560 -36.06 38.55 -6.32
N THR A 561 -35.90 38.77 -7.62
CA THR A 561 -36.77 39.69 -8.38
C THR A 561 -38.15 39.09 -8.68
N ASP A 562 -38.29 37.78 -8.57
CA ASP A 562 -39.51 37.05 -8.89
C ASP A 562 -40.44 36.90 -7.65
N PRO A 563 -41.68 37.40 -7.71
CA PRO A 563 -42.64 37.32 -6.59
C PRO A 563 -42.95 35.89 -6.13
N TYR A 564 -42.97 34.89 -7.02
CA TYR A 564 -43.24 33.50 -6.66
C TYR A 564 -42.07 32.90 -5.89
N ILE A 565 -40.84 33.24 -6.28
CA ILE A 565 -39.62 32.78 -5.59
C ILE A 565 -39.50 33.47 -4.21
N GLN A 566 -39.82 34.75 -4.11
CA GLN A 566 -39.87 35.47 -2.82
C GLN A 566 -40.87 34.81 -1.86
N THR A 567 -42.08 34.54 -2.36
CA THR A 567 -43.16 33.88 -1.61
C THR A 567 -42.78 32.48 -1.17
N GLY A 568 -42.22 31.69 -2.10
CA GLY A 568 -41.73 30.35 -1.79
C GLY A 568 -40.57 30.36 -0.79
N GLY A 569 -39.69 31.37 -0.82
CA GLY A 569 -38.62 31.55 0.18
C GLY A 569 -39.17 31.70 1.60
N VAL A 570 -40.26 32.47 1.77
CA VAL A 570 -40.97 32.58 3.06
C VAL A 570 -41.58 31.23 3.47
N TYR A 571 -42.15 30.50 2.52
CA TYR A 571 -42.74 29.18 2.79
C TYR A 571 -41.69 28.12 3.14
N ILE A 572 -40.49 28.16 2.55
CA ILE A 572 -39.37 27.31 2.95
C ILE A 572 -38.95 27.63 4.39
N LEU A 573 -38.79 28.91 4.76
CA LEU A 573 -38.47 29.31 6.14
C LEU A 573 -39.52 28.81 7.13
N TYR A 574 -40.82 28.94 6.79
CA TYR A 574 -41.92 28.43 7.59
C TYR A 574 -41.87 26.91 7.73
N ALA A 575 -41.74 26.18 6.63
CA ALA A 575 -41.72 24.72 6.62
C ALA A 575 -40.53 24.16 7.39
N LEU A 576 -39.32 24.71 7.20
CA LEU A 576 -38.13 24.31 7.93
C LEU A 576 -38.27 24.57 9.44
N TYR A 577 -38.82 25.72 9.84
CA TYR A 577 -38.97 26.08 11.24
C TYR A 577 -39.96 25.18 11.98
N TYR A 578 -41.10 24.85 11.39
CA TYR A 578 -42.12 24.03 12.06
C TYR A 578 -41.92 22.52 11.90
N LYS A 579 -41.05 22.08 10.99
CA LYS A 579 -40.74 20.65 10.77
C LYS A 579 -39.39 20.22 11.32
N GLN A 580 -38.61 21.12 11.92
CA GLN A 580 -37.33 20.76 12.54
C GLN A 580 -37.51 19.68 13.63
N PRO A 581 -36.75 18.58 13.59
CA PRO A 581 -36.93 17.46 14.52
C PRO A 581 -36.13 17.65 15.83
N ILE A 582 -36.20 18.84 16.43
CA ILE A 582 -35.53 19.17 17.70
C ILE A 582 -36.49 19.79 18.72
N LYS A 583 -36.24 19.55 20.02
CA LYS A 583 -37.08 20.07 21.12
C LYS A 583 -36.92 21.58 21.31
N GLU A 584 -35.69 22.07 21.19
CA GLU A 584 -35.39 23.50 21.24
C GLU A 584 -35.21 24.01 19.81
N TRP A 585 -36.23 24.71 19.31
CA TRP A 585 -36.25 25.19 17.93
C TRP A 585 -35.17 26.24 17.67
N VAL A 586 -34.35 25.98 16.64
CA VAL A 586 -33.43 26.96 16.08
C VAL A 586 -34.25 28.10 15.50
N LYS A 587 -33.95 29.33 15.94
CA LYS A 587 -34.62 30.55 15.50
C LYS A 587 -34.02 31.07 14.20
N ILE A 588 -34.84 31.71 13.39
CA ILE A 588 -34.44 32.34 12.13
C ILE A 588 -33.83 33.70 12.42
N ARG A 589 -32.54 33.85 12.10
CA ARG A 589 -31.80 35.10 12.31
C ARG A 589 -32.06 36.07 11.16
N LEU A 590 -32.61 37.23 11.47
CA LEU A 590 -32.89 38.30 10.51
C LEU A 590 -32.09 39.56 10.82
N THR A 591 -31.40 40.09 9.82
CA THR A 591 -30.86 41.45 9.85
C THR A 591 -31.96 42.49 9.64
N ARG A 592 -31.63 43.77 9.86
CA ARG A 592 -32.57 44.87 9.60
C ARG A 592 -33.08 44.86 8.15
N ALA A 593 -32.18 44.76 7.17
CA ALA A 593 -32.56 44.72 5.76
C ALA A 593 -33.45 43.50 5.41
N GLU A 594 -33.14 42.32 5.97
CA GLU A 594 -33.95 41.11 5.79
C GLU A 594 -35.33 41.22 6.46
N ALA A 595 -35.39 41.81 7.65
CA ALA A 595 -36.65 42.05 8.34
C ALA A 595 -37.53 43.07 7.60
N ASP A 596 -36.94 44.15 7.10
CA ASP A 596 -37.62 45.16 6.29
C ASP A 596 -38.15 44.53 4.99
N LYS A 597 -37.34 43.69 4.32
CA LYS A 597 -37.77 42.98 3.10
C LYS A 597 -38.91 41.99 3.37
N MET A 598 -38.85 41.25 4.49
CA MET A 598 -39.95 40.37 4.91
C MET A 598 -41.26 41.15 5.12
N VAL A 599 -41.20 42.34 5.73
CA VAL A 599 -42.36 43.22 5.92
C VAL A 599 -42.90 43.72 4.58
N GLU A 600 -42.02 44.13 3.66
CA GLU A 600 -42.38 44.56 2.31
C GLU A 600 -43.15 43.45 1.55
N ILE A 601 -42.64 42.21 1.56
CA ILE A 601 -43.30 41.06 0.91
C ILE A 601 -44.71 40.84 1.50
N VAL A 602 -44.85 40.96 2.82
CA VAL A 602 -46.13 40.78 3.53
C VAL A 602 -47.12 41.90 3.20
N GLU A 603 -46.68 43.17 3.16
CA GLU A 603 -47.49 44.33 2.76
C GLU A 603 -48.01 44.18 1.33
N VAL A 604 -47.16 43.71 0.39
CA VAL A 604 -47.57 43.40 -0.98
C VAL A 604 -48.65 42.31 -1.01
N HIS A 605 -48.48 41.20 -0.29
CA HIS A 605 -49.51 40.16 -0.27
C HIS A 605 -50.82 40.61 0.40
N LYS A 606 -50.73 41.51 1.39
CA LYS A 606 -51.88 42.11 2.04
C LYS A 606 -52.68 43.02 1.10
N SER A 607 -52.01 43.79 0.23
CA SER A 607 -52.69 44.64 -0.76
C SER A 607 -53.41 43.83 -1.85
N TYR A 608 -52.88 42.66 -2.21
CA TYR A 608 -53.52 41.70 -3.12
C TYR A 608 -54.51 40.74 -2.44
N ASN A 609 -54.83 40.95 -1.15
CA ASN A 609 -55.73 40.10 -0.36
C ASN A 609 -55.32 38.61 -0.29
N SER A 610 -54.02 38.32 -0.45
CA SER A 610 -53.45 36.98 -0.32
C SER A 610 -53.09 36.68 1.14
N LEU A 611 -54.03 36.07 1.87
CA LEU A 611 -53.93 35.90 3.32
C LEU A 611 -52.97 34.80 3.79
N ASP A 612 -52.60 33.84 2.94
CA ASP A 612 -51.74 32.69 3.30
C ASP A 612 -50.37 33.13 3.86
N LEU A 613 -49.64 33.96 3.10
CA LEU A 613 -48.33 34.47 3.51
C LEU A 613 -48.42 35.42 4.72
N VAL A 614 -49.48 36.24 4.77
CA VAL A 614 -49.75 37.17 5.88
C VAL A 614 -49.96 36.37 7.17
N PHE A 615 -50.77 35.31 7.13
CA PHE A 615 -50.98 34.41 8.25
C PHE A 615 -49.67 33.74 8.68
N ILE A 616 -48.92 33.16 7.74
CA ILE A 616 -47.65 32.48 8.00
C ILE A 616 -46.66 33.41 8.72
N TYR A 617 -46.50 34.64 8.23
CA TYR A 617 -45.62 35.63 8.83
C TYR A 617 -46.04 35.97 10.27
N HIS A 618 -47.33 36.26 10.50
CA HIS A 618 -47.83 36.57 11.84
C HIS A 618 -47.74 35.38 12.79
N LYS A 619 -47.94 34.15 12.29
CA LYS A 619 -47.79 32.91 13.04
C LYS A 619 -46.34 32.72 13.50
N MET A 620 -45.37 32.86 12.60
CA MET A 620 -43.94 32.80 12.92
C MET A 620 -43.53 33.88 13.92
N ARG A 621 -44.07 35.10 13.81
CA ARG A 621 -43.84 36.17 14.80
C ARG A 621 -44.41 35.83 16.17
N LYS A 622 -45.66 35.37 16.22
CA LYS A 622 -46.36 35.02 17.48
C LYS A 622 -45.64 33.91 18.23
N ASP A 623 -45.13 32.92 17.50
CA ASP A 623 -44.41 31.78 18.08
C ASP A 623 -42.93 32.10 18.39
N GLY A 624 -42.47 33.32 18.13
CA GLY A 624 -41.10 33.75 18.44
C GLY A 624 -40.03 33.12 17.56
N ALA A 625 -40.36 32.83 16.29
CA ALA A 625 -39.46 32.19 15.34
C ALA A 625 -38.26 33.05 14.94
N PHE A 626 -38.38 34.38 15.04
CA PHE A 626 -37.34 35.31 14.58
C PHE A 626 -36.42 35.76 15.71
N GLN A 627 -35.13 35.83 15.39
CA GLN A 627 -34.10 36.48 16.20
C GLN A 627 -33.52 37.66 15.41
N TYR A 628 -33.82 38.88 15.83
CA TYR A 628 -33.34 40.09 15.17
C TYR A 628 -31.88 40.35 15.54
N CYS A 629 -31.02 40.45 14.53
CA CYS A 629 -29.58 40.52 14.67
C CYS A 629 -29.00 41.75 13.96
N ALA A 630 -27.99 42.39 14.55
CA ALA A 630 -27.28 43.50 13.90
C ALA A 630 -26.40 43.03 12.72
N LEU A 631 -25.94 41.79 12.76
CA LEU A 631 -25.08 41.18 11.75
C LEU A 631 -25.72 39.91 11.21
N VAL A 632 -25.52 39.67 9.90
CA VAL A 632 -25.98 38.45 9.22
C VAL A 632 -25.34 37.21 9.84
N GLN A 633 -24.09 37.34 10.29
CA GLN A 633 -23.30 36.26 10.90
C GLN A 633 -23.10 36.52 12.41
N PRO A 634 -23.17 35.48 13.26
CA PRO A 634 -22.74 35.56 14.66
C PRO A 634 -21.26 35.92 14.72
N VAL A 635 -20.88 36.76 15.70
CA VAL A 635 -19.49 37.15 15.92
C VAL A 635 -18.89 36.20 16.96
N GLY A 636 -18.00 35.31 16.53
CA GLY A 636 -17.37 34.26 17.34
C GLY A 636 -16.41 33.40 16.50
N LEU A 637 -15.74 32.41 17.11
CA LEU A 637 -14.92 31.42 16.37
C LEU A 637 -15.74 30.72 15.27
N GLU A 638 -17.05 30.57 15.49
CA GLU A 638 -18.02 30.00 14.54
C GLU A 638 -18.22 30.85 13.27
N ALA A 639 -17.95 32.17 13.33
CA ALA A 639 -18.12 33.09 12.20
C ALA A 639 -17.30 32.67 10.96
N ARG A 640 -16.16 31.98 11.15
CA ARG A 640 -15.33 31.47 10.06
C ARG A 640 -16.00 30.38 9.22
N PHE A 641 -16.94 29.63 9.79
CA PHE A 641 -17.70 28.61 9.07
C PHE A 641 -18.84 29.20 8.23
N LEU A 642 -19.32 30.40 8.61
CA LEU A 642 -20.35 31.14 7.87
C LEU A 642 -19.75 32.08 6.81
N ARG A 643 -18.52 32.56 7.01
CA ARG A 643 -17.81 33.55 6.17
C ARG A 643 -17.63 33.18 4.69
N ARG A 644 -17.82 31.92 4.28
CA ARG A 644 -17.66 31.47 2.89
C ARG A 644 -18.97 31.33 2.10
N TYR A 645 -20.12 31.59 2.71
CA TYR A 645 -21.40 31.64 2.00
C TYR A 645 -21.71 33.00 1.33
N ASP A 646 -20.78 33.94 1.46
CA ASP A 646 -20.73 35.17 0.66
C ASP A 646 -20.07 34.83 -0.69
N LEU A 647 -20.80 34.07 -1.52
CA LEU A 647 -20.71 34.30 -2.96
C LEU A 647 -21.39 35.66 -3.14
N SER A 648 -20.61 36.65 -3.52
CA SER A 648 -21.01 38.06 -3.59
C SER A 648 -22.39 38.21 -4.23
N ASN A 649 -23.13 39.25 -3.83
CA ASN A 649 -24.37 39.67 -4.50
C ASN A 649 -24.21 39.83 -6.04
N GLU A 650 -22.98 39.92 -6.56
CA GLU A 650 -22.69 39.88 -8.00
C GLU A 650 -23.07 38.54 -8.66
N GLU A 651 -23.03 37.41 -7.96
CA GLU A 651 -23.50 36.14 -8.52
C GLU A 651 -25.02 36.02 -8.56
N LEU A 652 -25.75 36.65 -7.63
CA LEU A 652 -27.22 36.70 -7.62
C LEU A 652 -27.79 37.49 -8.81
N GLN A 653 -27.05 38.47 -9.34
CA GLN A 653 -27.42 39.20 -10.57
C GLN A 653 -26.91 38.51 -11.84
N ARG A 654 -25.78 37.78 -11.77
CA ARG A 654 -25.23 37.08 -12.95
C ARG A 654 -25.95 35.77 -13.25
N THR A 655 -26.43 35.02 -12.26
CA THR A 655 -27.01 33.68 -12.53
C THR A 655 -28.41 33.69 -13.10
N SER A 656 -29.15 34.80 -13.07
CA SER A 656 -30.47 34.89 -13.70
C SER A 656 -30.45 35.41 -15.14
N SER A 657 -29.32 35.98 -15.62
CA SER A 657 -29.26 36.57 -16.97
C SER A 657 -28.05 36.16 -17.83
N THR A 658 -26.96 35.65 -17.24
CA THR A 658 -25.70 35.37 -17.98
C THR A 658 -25.31 33.89 -18.07
N ASN A 659 -26.07 32.98 -17.45
CA ASN A 659 -25.79 31.53 -17.48
C ASN A 659 -26.96 30.71 -18.04
N ASP A 660 -27.84 31.34 -18.83
CA ASP A 660 -28.76 30.59 -19.69
C ASP A 660 -27.95 30.00 -20.85
N PRO A 661 -27.73 28.66 -20.90
CA PRO A 661 -26.98 28.03 -21.97
C PRO A 661 -27.62 28.28 -23.33
N LEU A 662 -28.95 28.45 -23.40
CA LEU A 662 -29.69 28.72 -24.63
C LEU A 662 -29.44 30.15 -25.12
N ARG A 663 -29.41 31.14 -24.21
CA ARG A 663 -29.08 32.52 -24.57
C ARG A 663 -27.61 32.70 -24.97
N LYS A 664 -26.67 32.08 -24.24
CA LYS A 664 -25.25 32.06 -24.62
C LYS A 664 -25.03 31.39 -25.97
N PHE A 665 -25.73 30.28 -26.21
CA PHE A 665 -25.72 29.60 -27.50
C PHE A 665 -26.35 30.48 -28.59
N LYS A 666 -27.42 31.22 -28.30
CA LYS A 666 -28.04 32.16 -29.22
C LYS A 666 -27.15 33.36 -29.56
N GLU A 667 -26.54 34.01 -28.57
CA GLU A 667 -25.57 35.10 -28.75
C GLU A 667 -24.34 34.63 -29.55
N LEU A 668 -23.83 33.42 -29.29
CA LEU A 668 -22.73 32.81 -30.03
C LEU A 668 -23.10 32.50 -31.50
N MET A 669 -24.37 32.24 -31.79
CA MET A 669 -24.86 31.92 -33.15
C MET A 669 -25.31 33.17 -33.93
N GLU A 670 -25.71 34.25 -33.26
CA GLU A 670 -26.24 35.48 -33.89
C GLU A 670 -25.21 36.63 -33.99
N GLU A 671 -24.23 36.74 -33.07
CA GLU A 671 -23.35 37.93 -32.97
C GLU A 671 -21.83 37.64 -32.92
N ASP A 672 -21.38 36.38 -32.98
CA ASP A 672 -19.96 36.04 -32.71
C ASP A 672 -19.10 35.84 -33.99
N PRO A 673 -18.04 36.66 -34.22
CA PRO A 673 -17.12 36.51 -35.36
C PRO A 673 -16.32 35.20 -35.36
N ASP A 674 -16.23 34.52 -34.21
CA ASP A 674 -15.52 33.24 -34.09
C ASP A 674 -16.21 32.09 -34.86
N LEU A 675 -17.54 32.14 -35.06
CA LEU A 675 -18.28 31.14 -35.83
C LEU A 675 -17.92 31.22 -37.33
N VAL A 676 -17.72 32.44 -37.84
CA VAL A 676 -17.30 32.68 -39.22
C VAL A 676 -15.87 32.18 -39.43
N GLN A 677 -14.96 32.45 -38.48
CA GLN A 677 -13.60 31.88 -38.52
C GLN A 677 -13.61 30.36 -38.47
N LEU A 678 -14.53 29.75 -37.72
CA LEU A 678 -14.64 28.30 -37.63
C LEU A 678 -15.07 27.68 -38.98
N GLU A 679 -15.99 28.33 -39.70
CA GLU A 679 -16.41 27.92 -41.05
C GLU A 679 -15.27 28.07 -42.06
N GLU A 680 -14.54 29.19 -42.04
CA GLU A 680 -13.37 29.40 -42.89
C GLU A 680 -12.27 28.38 -42.62
N THR A 681 -12.02 28.06 -41.36
CA THR A 681 -11.03 27.05 -40.94
C THR A 681 -11.44 25.65 -41.36
N ASP A 682 -12.75 25.32 -41.27
CA ASP A 682 -13.27 24.02 -41.72
C ASP A 682 -13.18 23.89 -43.24
N GLU A 683 -13.49 24.94 -44.00
CA GLU A 683 -13.28 24.97 -45.44
C GLU A 683 -11.81 24.81 -45.83
N GLU A 684 -10.91 25.48 -45.13
CA GLU A 684 -9.47 25.38 -45.37
C GLU A 684 -8.96 23.96 -45.06
N TYR A 685 -9.39 23.38 -43.94
CA TYR A 685 -9.12 21.99 -43.58
C TYR A 685 -9.62 21.02 -44.65
N GLN A 686 -10.85 21.18 -45.14
CA GLN A 686 -11.40 20.32 -46.20
C GLN A 686 -10.65 20.48 -47.53
N LYS A 687 -10.22 21.70 -47.90
CA LYS A 687 -9.33 21.93 -49.07
C LYS A 687 -7.99 21.20 -48.91
N LEU A 688 -7.39 21.26 -47.72
CA LEU A 688 -6.15 20.56 -47.38
C LEU A 688 -6.31 19.04 -47.42
N VAL A 689 -7.37 18.51 -46.81
CA VAL A 689 -7.71 17.09 -46.84
C VAL A 689 -7.88 16.61 -48.27
N ASN A 690 -8.67 17.30 -49.10
CA ASN A 690 -8.90 16.92 -50.49
C ASN A 690 -7.60 16.95 -51.31
N LYS A 691 -6.72 17.93 -51.06
CA LYS A 691 -5.39 18.01 -51.68
C LYS A 691 -4.49 16.82 -51.33
N TYR A 692 -4.51 16.34 -50.09
CA TYR A 692 -3.61 15.28 -49.61
C TYR A 692 -4.20 13.87 -49.70
N LYS A 693 -5.53 13.72 -49.77
CA LYS A 693 -6.23 12.44 -49.99
C LYS A 693 -5.90 11.84 -51.37
N VAL A 694 -5.65 12.68 -52.38
CA VAL A 694 -5.15 12.25 -53.71
C VAL A 694 -3.74 11.63 -53.62
N LYS A 695 -2.93 11.98 -52.62
CA LYS A 695 -1.56 11.46 -52.44
C LYS A 695 -1.47 10.26 -51.50
N ASN A 696 -2.48 9.99 -50.67
CA ASN A 696 -2.46 8.89 -49.72
C ASN A 696 -3.89 8.44 -49.38
N GLU A 697 -4.36 7.36 -50.01
CA GLU A 697 -5.75 6.86 -49.86
C GLU A 697 -6.09 6.40 -48.44
N LYS A 698 -5.09 6.11 -47.59
CA LYS A 698 -5.28 5.67 -46.20
C LYS A 698 -5.34 6.82 -45.19
N LEU A 699 -5.35 8.08 -45.64
CA LEU A 699 -5.40 9.23 -44.74
C LEU A 699 -6.73 9.24 -43.99
N PHE A 700 -6.68 9.11 -42.67
CA PHE A 700 -7.85 9.20 -41.80
C PHE A 700 -8.34 10.66 -41.80
N VAL A 701 -9.53 10.87 -42.36
CA VAL A 701 -10.17 12.19 -42.46
C VAL A 701 -11.17 12.32 -41.32
N PHE A 702 -11.05 13.38 -40.52
CA PHE A 702 -12.08 13.74 -39.57
C PHE A 702 -13.15 14.54 -40.32
N PRO A 703 -14.41 14.08 -40.41
CA PRO A 703 -15.47 14.89 -40.99
C PRO A 703 -15.82 15.98 -39.98
N THR A 704 -15.19 17.15 -40.10
CA THR A 704 -15.65 18.34 -39.42
C THR A 704 -16.67 19.02 -40.33
N GLN A 705 -17.90 19.10 -39.83
CA GLN A 705 -18.97 20.00 -40.28
C GLN A 705 -19.51 20.75 -39.06
N ILE A 706 -18.64 21.05 -38.09
CA ILE A 706 -19.05 21.50 -36.76
C ILE A 706 -19.82 22.82 -36.85
N GLY A 707 -19.42 23.74 -37.72
CA GLY A 707 -20.17 24.98 -37.96
C GLY A 707 -21.60 24.74 -38.49
N GLN A 708 -21.75 23.82 -39.46
CA GLN A 708 -23.05 23.48 -40.03
C GLN A 708 -23.93 22.67 -39.06
N GLU A 709 -23.33 21.78 -38.27
CA GLU A 709 -24.02 21.02 -37.22
C GLU A 709 -24.50 21.93 -36.09
N LEU A 710 -23.71 22.93 -35.69
CA LEU A 710 -24.13 23.95 -34.73
C LEU A 710 -25.31 24.78 -35.25
N LYS A 711 -25.32 25.16 -36.53
CA LYS A 711 -26.47 25.85 -37.17
C LYS A 711 -27.71 24.96 -37.26
N ARG A 712 -27.56 23.67 -37.56
CA ARG A 712 -28.68 22.70 -37.51
C ARG A 712 -29.22 22.52 -36.09
N ALA A 713 -28.34 22.40 -35.10
CA ALA A 713 -28.75 22.31 -33.70
C ALA A 713 -29.46 23.59 -33.24
N TYR A 714 -28.96 24.76 -33.63
CA TYR A 714 -29.62 26.05 -33.41
C TYR A 714 -31.02 26.09 -34.02
N SER A 715 -31.14 25.70 -35.30
CA SER A 715 -32.43 25.61 -35.98
C SER A 715 -33.38 24.67 -35.24
N ASN A 716 -32.95 23.44 -34.93
CA ASN A 716 -33.75 22.43 -34.24
C ASN A 716 -34.22 22.86 -32.85
N VAL A 717 -33.38 23.57 -32.09
CA VAL A 717 -33.68 23.99 -30.70
C VAL A 717 -34.64 25.17 -30.68
N PHE A 718 -34.53 26.09 -31.64
CA PHE A 718 -35.36 27.30 -31.72
C PHE A 718 -36.44 27.19 -32.82
N ASN A 719 -36.78 25.94 -33.21
CA ASN A 719 -37.43 25.61 -34.48
C ASN A 719 -38.65 26.47 -34.77
N ILE A 720 -38.52 27.21 -35.87
CA ILE A 720 -39.60 27.55 -36.78
C ILE A 720 -40.22 26.22 -37.21
N ASP A 721 -41.44 25.97 -36.73
CA ASP A 721 -42.43 24.96 -37.09
C ASP A 721 -41.95 23.59 -37.61
N LEU A 722 -42.27 22.54 -36.85
CA LEU A 722 -43.05 21.38 -37.33
C LEU A 722 -43.42 20.48 -36.12
N GLU A 723 -44.72 20.23 -35.97
CA GLU A 723 -45.34 19.35 -34.99
C GLU A 723 -45.01 17.88 -35.26
N ASP A 724 -44.67 17.10 -34.22
CA ASP A 724 -44.77 15.63 -34.28
C ASP A 724 -45.30 15.06 -32.95
N ASP A 725 -46.53 14.58 -32.98
CA ASP A 725 -47.31 14.09 -31.83
C ASP A 725 -46.85 12.69 -31.35
N GLU A 726 -45.99 12.00 -32.10
CA GLU A 726 -45.57 10.63 -31.81
C GLU A 726 -44.66 10.51 -30.57
N GLU A 727 -43.85 11.53 -30.29
CA GLU A 727 -42.90 11.51 -29.17
C GLU A 727 -43.57 11.78 -27.81
N ARG A 728 -44.69 12.51 -27.80
CA ARG A 728 -45.55 12.68 -26.61
C ARG A 728 -46.25 11.38 -26.19
N ALA A 729 -46.59 10.52 -27.14
CA ALA A 729 -47.26 9.25 -26.85
C ALA A 729 -46.31 8.25 -26.16
N ARG A 730 -45.05 8.15 -26.63
CA ARG A 730 -44.03 7.27 -26.04
C ARG A 730 -43.69 7.61 -24.60
N LEU A 731 -43.61 8.89 -24.26
CA LEU A 731 -43.29 9.34 -22.89
C LEU A 731 -44.43 9.08 -21.89
N LYS A 732 -45.69 9.06 -22.34
CA LYS A 732 -46.83 8.68 -21.50
C LYS A 732 -46.86 7.18 -21.19
N GLU A 733 -46.47 6.33 -22.14
CA GLU A 733 -46.46 4.87 -21.96
C GLU A 733 -45.37 4.41 -20.97
N VAL A 734 -44.19 5.04 -21.01
CA VAL A 734 -43.09 4.76 -20.08
C VAL A 734 -43.44 5.17 -18.64
N LYS A 735 -44.11 6.31 -18.46
CA LYS A 735 -44.61 6.75 -17.13
C LYS A 735 -45.70 5.83 -16.57
N SER A 736 -46.57 5.29 -17.43
CA SER A 736 -47.62 4.34 -17.05
C SER A 736 -47.05 3.04 -16.47
N ARG A 737 -46.01 2.46 -17.10
CA ARG A 737 -45.36 1.23 -16.63
C ARG A 737 -44.56 1.37 -15.33
N ALA A 738 -44.03 2.56 -15.05
CA ALA A 738 -43.31 2.82 -13.80
C ALA A 738 -44.23 2.89 -12.58
N MET A 739 -45.50 3.29 -12.78
CA MET A 739 -46.47 3.47 -11.69
C MET A 739 -47.25 2.20 -11.31
N SER A 740 -47.11 1.08 -12.04
CA SER A 740 -47.88 -0.15 -11.82
C SER A 740 -47.20 -1.18 -10.89
N ASN A 741 -46.07 -0.87 -10.26
CA ASN A 741 -45.30 -1.83 -9.46
C ASN A 741 -45.73 -1.82 -7.98
N MET A 742 -46.81 -2.55 -7.65
CA MET A 742 -47.45 -2.60 -6.32
C MET A 742 -46.83 -3.60 -5.30
N ASN A 743 -45.56 -3.97 -5.41
CA ASN A 743 -44.95 -4.99 -4.52
C ASN A 743 -43.87 -4.43 -3.58
N ALA A 744 -44.23 -3.45 -2.76
CA ALA A 744 -43.45 -3.08 -1.57
C ALA A 744 -44.32 -3.18 -0.31
N THR A 745 -44.42 -4.39 0.24
CA THR A 745 -45.09 -4.65 1.52
C THR A 745 -44.28 -4.09 2.70
N TYR A 746 -44.88 -3.13 3.39
CA TYR A 746 -44.44 -2.51 4.64
C TYR A 746 -44.80 -3.43 5.83
N ARG A 747 -43.81 -3.81 6.67
CA ARG A 747 -44.05 -4.47 7.96
C ARG A 747 -44.01 -3.41 9.06
N GLY A 748 -45.12 -3.28 9.79
CA GLY A 748 -45.23 -2.44 10.99
C GLY A 748 -46.67 -2.04 11.26
N GLU A 749 -47.43 -2.92 11.90
CA GLU A 749 -48.84 -2.72 12.25
C GLU A 749 -49.06 -1.56 13.22
N LYS A 750 -49.89 -0.59 12.80
CA LYS A 750 -50.88 0.09 13.65
C LYS A 750 -52.00 0.61 12.74
N ALA A 751 -53.23 0.17 13.02
CA ALA A 751 -54.41 0.45 12.22
C ALA A 751 -54.66 1.95 12.09
N VAL A 752 -54.77 2.44 10.86
CA VAL A 752 -55.23 3.79 10.54
C VAL A 752 -56.74 3.75 10.46
N LEU A 753 -57.43 4.46 11.36
CA LEU A 753 -58.85 4.73 11.26
C LEU A 753 -59.11 5.56 9.98
N THR A 754 -59.92 5.03 9.07
CA THR A 754 -60.35 5.73 7.86
C THR A 754 -61.54 6.63 8.14
N ALA A 755 -61.71 7.67 7.31
CA ALA A 755 -62.69 8.75 7.45
C ALA A 755 -64.18 8.33 7.53
N ALA A 756 -64.50 7.04 7.38
CA ALA A 756 -65.85 6.51 7.57
C ALA A 756 -66.27 6.40 9.06
N SER A 757 -65.35 6.57 10.02
CA SER A 757 -65.64 6.46 11.45
C SER A 757 -65.96 7.78 12.17
N LEU A 758 -66.24 8.87 11.43
CA LEU A 758 -66.49 10.22 11.99
C LEU A 758 -67.92 10.75 11.82
N GLU A 759 -68.86 9.97 11.27
CA GLU A 759 -70.27 10.36 11.18
C GLU A 759 -71.12 9.71 12.28
N ALA A 760 -71.05 10.27 13.50
CA ALA A 760 -72.12 10.13 14.50
C ALA A 760 -72.11 11.37 15.43
N PRO A 761 -73.26 12.04 15.66
CA PRO A 761 -73.27 13.29 16.41
C PRO A 761 -73.21 13.08 17.93
N SER A 762 -72.43 13.98 18.54
CA SER A 762 -72.27 14.34 19.96
C SER A 762 -73.20 13.69 21.01
N THR A 763 -72.59 13.16 22.07
CA THR A 763 -73.11 13.35 23.44
C THR A 763 -71.99 13.69 24.42
N SER A 764 -72.19 14.86 25.06
CA SER A 764 -71.89 15.22 26.44
C SER A 764 -70.48 15.62 26.88
N LYS A 765 -70.48 16.80 27.51
CA LYS A 765 -69.85 17.18 28.79
C LYS A 765 -68.35 17.40 28.84
#